data_AF-A0A8B9P271-F1
#
_entry.id   AF-A0A8B9P271-F1
#
_cell.length_a   1.000
_cell.length_b   1.000
_cell.length_c   1.000
_cell.angle_alpha   90.00
_cell.angle_beta   90.00
_cell.angle_gamma   90.00
#
_symmetry.space_group_name_H-M   'P 1'
#
loop_
_entity.id
_entity.type
_entity.pdbx_description
1 polymer ?
#
loop_
_entity_poly.entity_id
_entity_poly.type
_entity_poly.pdbx_seq_one_letter_code
_entity_poly.pdbx_strand_id
1 'polypeptide(L)'
;GALAELVDNARYVSEILTSSSLAERREDLRGGFMLCFLDDGTGMDSSNVIQFGKSAKRSPESTQIGQYGNGLKSGSMRIGKDFILFTKKDNTMTCLFLSRTFHEEEGIDEVIVPLPTWNTQSGEPVTDNVEKFAIETELIYKYSPFKSEQEVMEQFNKIHGEKGTLVIIFNLKLMDNGEPELDVTSDLRDIQMAETPPEGTKPERRSFRAYAAVLYIDPRMRIFINGHKVQTKRLSCCLYKPRMYKYTSNRFKTRAEQEVKKAEHMARIAEEKAREAESKARALELRLGGDLTRESRVTLRQVQNSAITMRREADVKKRIKDAKQRALKEPKELNFIFGVNIEQRELDGMFIYNCSRLIKMYEKVGPQLEGGMACGGVVGVVDVPYLVLEPTHNKQDFADAKEYRHLLKAMGEHLAQYWKDVAIAQRGIIKFWDEFGYLSANWNQPPSSELRYKRRRAMEIPTTIQCDVCLKWRTLPFQLSSVEKNYPDSWVCSMNPDPEQDRCEAAEQKQKVPLGTLKKDSKSQEEKQKQLTEKIRQQQEKLEALQKTTPIRSQADLKKLPLEVTTRPAGEVNSLTRPQRPRSPPLPDVIKNAPSRPPPSKPLPKSTSQQKKSSPAQPTVSTPKVASVLCRIQMFANTFNVFLLSDKGLHVEVRVNKEWFTGRVTAVEMGKNAVRWKVKFDYVPTDTTPRDRWVEKGSEDVRLMKPPSPEYQTPDTQQEEEVIAAEPSTSDCVRIEPDTTGPSSSQETVDLLVQILRNCLRYFLPPNFPISKKELSSMSSEELMAFPLKEYFKQYEVGLQNLCNSYQTRADARAKACEENLRNSEKKLKETEEKLQKLRTNIVALLQKVQEDIDINTDDELDAYIEDLITKGD
;
A
#
# COMPACT_ATOMS: atom_id res chain seq x y z
N GLY A 1 -9.01 -6.28 1.76
CA GLY A 1 -8.02 -5.29 1.29
C GLY A 1 -7.92 -5.26 -0.22
N ALA A 2 -7.14 -6.16 -0.84
CA ALA A 2 -6.84 -6.13 -2.27
C ALA A 2 -8.09 -6.15 -3.18
N LEU A 3 -9.07 -7.03 -2.93
CA LEU A 3 -10.32 -7.07 -3.71
C LEU A 3 -11.06 -5.71 -3.67
N ALA A 4 -11.01 -5.04 -2.52
CA ALA A 4 -11.64 -3.74 -2.33
C ALA A 4 -11.05 -2.65 -3.23
N GLU A 5 -9.77 -2.73 -3.60
CA GLU A 5 -9.16 -1.78 -4.54
C GLU A 5 -9.79 -1.86 -5.93
N LEU A 6 -10.22 -3.06 -6.36
CA LEU A 6 -10.91 -3.25 -7.64
C LEU A 6 -12.33 -2.69 -7.55
N VAL A 7 -13.05 -3.00 -6.46
CA VAL A 7 -14.38 -2.44 -6.19
C VAL A 7 -14.34 -0.91 -6.10
N ASP A 8 -13.29 -0.32 -5.50
CA ASP A 8 -13.11 1.13 -5.40
C ASP A 8 -12.95 1.82 -6.75
N ASN A 9 -12.37 1.14 -7.74
CA ASN A 9 -12.24 1.68 -9.09
C ASN A 9 -13.59 1.71 -9.83
N ALA A 10 -14.47 0.77 -9.50
CA ALA A 10 -15.82 0.65 -10.03
C ALA A 10 -16.88 1.44 -9.21
N ARG A 11 -16.57 2.01 -8.04
CA ARG A 11 -17.58 2.63 -7.14
C ARG A 11 -18.57 3.61 -7.81
N TYR A 12 -18.16 4.30 -8.87
CA TYR A 12 -18.96 5.32 -9.55
C TYR A 12 -19.86 4.76 -10.67
N VAL A 13 -20.01 3.43 -10.73
CA VAL A 13 -20.82 2.71 -11.72
C VAL A 13 -22.13 2.24 -11.10
N SER A 14 -23.04 1.70 -11.92
CA SER A 14 -24.35 1.25 -11.45
C SER A 14 -24.26 -0.14 -10.82
N GLU A 15 -23.39 -1.00 -11.37
CA GLU A 15 -23.26 -2.41 -10.99
C GLU A 15 -21.83 -2.93 -11.12
N ILE A 16 -21.40 -3.70 -10.12
CA ILE A 16 -20.21 -4.55 -10.23
C ILE A 16 -20.59 -6.01 -9.97
N LEU A 17 -20.24 -6.86 -10.94
CA LEU A 17 -20.32 -8.31 -10.84
C LEU A 17 -18.93 -8.84 -10.50
N THR A 18 -18.77 -9.32 -9.28
CA THR A 18 -17.62 -10.13 -8.88
C THR A 18 -18.01 -11.59 -9.08
N SER A 19 -17.23 -12.32 -9.86
CA SER A 19 -17.46 -13.75 -10.08
C SER A 19 -16.16 -14.51 -9.98
N SER A 20 -16.19 -15.63 -9.27
CA SER A 20 -15.25 -16.72 -9.54
C SER A 20 -15.79 -17.50 -10.74
N SER A 21 -14.92 -17.85 -11.68
CA SER A 21 -15.27 -18.68 -12.85
C SER A 21 -15.56 -20.14 -12.49
N LEU A 22 -16.14 -20.42 -11.32
CA LEU A 22 -16.37 -21.77 -10.81
C LEU A 22 -17.21 -22.67 -11.72
N ALA A 23 -18.08 -22.09 -12.55
CA ALA A 23 -18.83 -22.83 -13.56
C ALA A 23 -17.91 -23.48 -14.62
N GLU A 24 -16.70 -22.97 -14.78
CA GLU A 24 -15.64 -23.46 -15.65
C GLU A 24 -14.36 -23.62 -14.81
N ARG A 25 -14.25 -24.68 -14.00
CA ARG A 25 -13.02 -24.98 -13.26
C ARG A 25 -11.85 -25.05 -14.26
N ARG A 26 -10.86 -24.18 -14.12
CA ARG A 26 -9.69 -24.06 -15.01
C ARG A 26 -8.50 -24.71 -14.33
N GLU A 27 -8.44 -26.05 -14.39
CA GLU A 27 -7.35 -26.83 -13.79
C GLU A 27 -5.99 -26.55 -14.46
N ASP A 28 -6.00 -25.98 -15.67
CA ASP A 28 -4.83 -25.48 -16.39
C ASP A 28 -4.18 -24.24 -15.74
N LEU A 29 -4.88 -23.56 -14.82
CA LEU A 29 -4.42 -22.34 -14.17
C LEU A 29 -4.13 -22.57 -12.69
N ARG A 30 -3.09 -21.90 -12.18
CA ARG A 30 -2.74 -22.01 -10.75
C ARG A 30 -3.90 -21.49 -9.89
N GLY A 31 -4.37 -22.33 -8.97
CA GLY A 31 -5.51 -22.06 -8.09
C GLY A 31 -6.86 -22.56 -8.61
N GLY A 32 -6.93 -23.11 -9.83
CA GLY A 32 -8.11 -23.80 -10.36
C GLY A 32 -9.27 -22.91 -10.83
N PHE A 33 -9.18 -21.60 -10.67
CA PHE A 33 -10.17 -20.64 -11.15
C PHE A 33 -9.57 -19.25 -11.41
N MET A 34 -10.28 -18.43 -12.18
CA MET A 34 -10.02 -17.01 -12.37
C MET A 34 -11.00 -16.18 -11.54
N LEU A 35 -10.52 -15.05 -11.01
CA LEU A 35 -11.33 -14.06 -10.32
C LEU A 35 -11.63 -12.88 -11.26
N CYS A 36 -12.92 -12.68 -11.54
CA CYS A 36 -13.40 -11.71 -12.51
C CYS A 36 -14.16 -10.57 -11.82
N PHE A 37 -13.85 -9.33 -12.21
CA PHE A 37 -14.56 -8.11 -11.81
C PHE A 37 -15.07 -7.41 -13.06
N LEU A 38 -16.38 -7.42 -13.26
CA LEU A 38 -17.06 -6.77 -14.38
C LEU A 38 -17.83 -5.56 -13.86
N ASP A 39 -17.61 -4.40 -14.46
CA ASP A 39 -18.38 -3.18 -14.21
C ASP A 39 -18.96 -2.58 -15.49
N ASP A 40 -20.09 -1.88 -15.33
CA ASP A 40 -20.81 -1.15 -16.38
C ASP A 40 -20.42 0.34 -16.44
N GLY A 41 -19.18 0.66 -16.03
CA GLY A 41 -18.71 2.02 -15.91
C GLY A 41 -18.41 2.74 -17.22
N THR A 42 -17.70 3.86 -17.12
CA THR A 42 -17.37 4.72 -18.27
C THR A 42 -16.30 4.14 -19.19
N GLY A 43 -15.70 3.00 -18.82
CA GLY A 43 -14.52 2.42 -19.47
C GLY A 43 -13.28 3.30 -19.39
N MET A 44 -12.22 2.87 -20.08
CA MET A 44 -10.93 3.56 -20.16
C MET A 44 -10.47 3.70 -21.61
N ASP A 45 -9.70 4.75 -21.88
CA ASP A 45 -8.94 4.88 -23.12
C ASP A 45 -7.52 4.29 -22.95
N SER A 46 -6.85 4.02 -24.06
CA SER A 46 -5.52 3.40 -24.10
C SER A 46 -4.43 4.19 -23.36
N SER A 47 -4.64 5.49 -23.11
CA SER A 47 -3.63 6.39 -22.52
C SER A 47 -3.58 6.37 -20.98
N ASN A 48 -4.59 5.80 -20.31
CA ASN A 48 -4.88 6.13 -18.91
C ASN A 48 -4.54 5.05 -17.85
N VAL A 49 -4.08 3.85 -18.22
CA VAL A 49 -4.11 2.70 -17.28
C VAL A 49 -2.74 2.33 -16.66
N ILE A 50 -1.64 2.39 -17.43
CA ILE A 50 -0.36 1.79 -17.00
C ILE A 50 0.43 2.69 -16.04
N GLN A 51 0.34 4.01 -16.16
CA GLN A 51 1.28 4.89 -15.46
C GLN A 51 1.13 4.79 -13.93
N PHE A 52 2.17 4.30 -13.26
CA PHE A 52 2.23 4.25 -11.78
C PHE A 52 2.23 5.67 -11.22
N GLY A 53 1.50 5.89 -10.13
CA GLY A 53 1.48 7.16 -9.41
C GLY A 53 0.69 8.29 -10.07
N LYS A 54 0.16 8.09 -11.28
CA LYS A 54 -0.69 9.07 -11.96
C LYS A 54 -2.16 8.72 -11.75
N SER A 55 -2.94 9.70 -11.29
CA SER A 55 -4.39 9.61 -11.23
C SER A 55 -4.98 10.95 -11.65
N ALA A 56 -5.76 10.96 -12.73
CA ALA A 56 -6.56 12.13 -13.11
C ALA A 56 -7.60 12.50 -12.03
N LYS A 57 -7.85 11.59 -11.09
CA LYS A 57 -8.78 11.73 -9.96
C LYS A 57 -8.17 12.48 -8.78
N ARG A 58 -6.88 12.80 -8.81
CA ARG A 58 -6.17 13.53 -7.75
C ARG A 58 -6.48 15.02 -7.86
N SER A 59 -7.54 15.46 -7.19
CA SER A 59 -7.82 16.89 -6.96
C SER A 59 -8.11 17.14 -5.48
N PRO A 60 -7.83 18.34 -4.93
CA PRO A 60 -8.08 18.67 -3.52
C PRO A 60 -9.56 18.57 -3.10
N GLU A 61 -10.47 18.55 -4.09
CA GLU A 61 -11.93 18.50 -3.92
C GLU A 61 -12.50 17.14 -4.36
N SER A 62 -11.63 16.19 -4.73
CA SER A 62 -12.05 14.90 -5.24
C SER A 62 -12.72 14.09 -4.14
N THR A 63 -13.98 13.72 -4.38
CA THR A 63 -14.70 12.69 -3.61
C THR A 63 -14.25 11.28 -4.01
N GLN A 64 -13.37 11.14 -5.01
CA GLN A 64 -12.93 9.85 -5.54
C GLN A 64 -11.92 9.18 -4.62
N ILE A 65 -12.11 7.88 -4.39
CA ILE A 65 -11.25 7.06 -3.52
C ILE A 65 -9.86 6.86 -4.15
N GLY A 66 -9.79 6.67 -5.47
CA GLY A 66 -8.54 6.36 -6.18
C GLY A 66 -7.61 7.55 -6.41
N GLN A 67 -6.88 8.00 -5.38
CA GLN A 67 -5.96 9.15 -5.51
C GLN A 67 -4.50 8.79 -5.80
N TYR A 68 -4.07 7.57 -5.46
CA TYR A 68 -2.65 7.17 -5.52
C TYR A 68 -2.20 6.63 -6.89
N GLY A 69 -3.11 6.26 -7.79
CA GLY A 69 -2.75 5.67 -9.09
C GLY A 69 -2.13 4.26 -9.01
N ASN A 70 -2.29 3.58 -7.87
CA ASN A 70 -1.66 2.28 -7.60
C ASN A 70 -2.63 1.12 -7.30
N GLY A 71 -3.90 1.41 -6.95
CA GLY A 71 -4.85 0.43 -6.40
C GLY A 71 -5.00 -0.84 -7.24
N LEU A 72 -5.26 -0.69 -8.55
CA LEU A 72 -5.39 -1.82 -9.48
C LEU A 72 -4.14 -2.71 -9.49
N LYS A 73 -2.95 -2.11 -9.55
CA LYS A 73 -1.67 -2.84 -9.65
C LYS A 73 -1.36 -3.57 -8.35
N SER A 74 -1.44 -2.89 -7.21
CA SER A 74 -1.19 -3.53 -5.90
C SER A 74 -2.24 -4.59 -5.55
N GLY A 75 -3.51 -4.35 -5.88
CA GLY A 75 -4.59 -5.29 -5.61
C GLY A 75 -4.47 -6.56 -6.44
N SER A 76 -4.38 -6.42 -7.76
CA SER A 76 -4.27 -7.56 -8.69
C SER A 76 -3.03 -8.41 -8.41
N MET A 77 -1.86 -7.79 -8.23
CA MET A 77 -0.59 -8.50 -7.99
C MET A 77 -0.48 -9.13 -6.59
N ARG A 78 -1.33 -8.70 -5.64
CA ARG A 78 -1.50 -9.40 -4.36
C ARG A 78 -2.35 -10.66 -4.55
N ILE A 79 -3.42 -10.61 -5.33
CA ILE A 79 -4.37 -11.72 -5.50
C ILE A 79 -3.82 -12.81 -6.43
N GLY A 80 -3.23 -12.42 -7.56
CA GLY A 80 -2.75 -13.33 -8.59
C GLY A 80 -1.35 -12.99 -9.09
N LYS A 81 -0.77 -13.92 -9.86
CA LYS A 81 0.50 -13.69 -10.55
C LYS A 81 0.32 -12.75 -11.74
N ASP A 82 -0.81 -12.90 -12.44
CA ASP A 82 -1.10 -12.26 -13.71
C ASP A 82 -2.52 -11.67 -13.70
N PHE A 83 -2.75 -10.60 -14.47
CA PHE A 83 -4.11 -10.15 -14.78
C PHE A 83 -4.20 -9.62 -16.20
N ILE A 84 -5.40 -9.72 -16.75
CA ILE A 84 -5.78 -9.16 -18.05
C ILE A 84 -7.05 -8.34 -17.86
N LEU A 85 -7.13 -7.22 -18.58
CA LEU A 85 -8.20 -6.26 -18.46
C LEU A 85 -8.75 -5.94 -19.84
N PHE A 86 -10.06 -6.01 -19.96
CA PHE A 86 -10.81 -5.63 -21.15
C PHE A 86 -11.63 -4.39 -20.82
N THR A 87 -11.60 -3.37 -21.66
CA THR A 87 -12.42 -2.16 -21.45
C THR A 87 -13.00 -1.67 -22.76
N LYS A 88 -14.25 -1.20 -22.71
CA LYS A 88 -14.94 -0.54 -23.82
C LYS A 88 -15.19 0.90 -23.46
N LYS A 89 -14.85 1.83 -24.36
CA LYS A 89 -15.16 3.24 -24.22
C LYS A 89 -15.35 3.85 -25.62
N ASP A 90 -16.53 4.41 -25.81
CA ASP A 90 -16.93 5.05 -27.07
C ASP A 90 -16.79 4.05 -28.25
N ASN A 91 -16.00 4.37 -29.28
CA ASN A 91 -15.82 3.51 -30.45
C ASN A 91 -14.61 2.55 -30.35
N THR A 92 -14.02 2.41 -29.16
CA THR A 92 -12.80 1.61 -28.96
C THR A 92 -12.93 0.59 -27.85
N MET A 93 -12.30 -0.56 -28.04
CA MET A 93 -12.12 -1.57 -27.02
C MET A 93 -10.65 -1.93 -26.89
N THR A 94 -10.12 -1.88 -25.67
CA THR A 94 -8.70 -2.04 -25.39
C THR A 94 -8.49 -3.20 -24.43
N CYS A 95 -7.51 -4.03 -24.74
CA CYS A 95 -7.02 -5.07 -23.84
C CYS A 95 -5.73 -4.58 -23.20
N LEU A 96 -5.59 -4.74 -21.88
CA LEU A 96 -4.36 -4.51 -21.15
C LEU A 96 -3.95 -5.83 -20.51
N PHE A 97 -2.72 -6.25 -20.76
CA PHE A 97 -2.21 -7.50 -20.20
C PHE A 97 -0.97 -7.28 -19.33
N LEU A 98 -1.06 -7.60 -18.04
CA LEU A 98 0.09 -7.58 -17.13
C LEU A 98 0.35 -8.99 -16.61
N SER A 99 1.34 -9.65 -17.21
CA SER A 99 1.72 -11.02 -16.83
C SER A 99 3.14 -11.09 -16.30
N ARG A 100 3.32 -11.39 -15.01
CA ARG A 100 4.64 -11.73 -14.47
C ARG A 100 5.16 -13.05 -14.99
N THR A 101 4.26 -13.97 -15.37
CA THR A 101 4.65 -15.23 -16.02
C THR A 101 5.44 -14.98 -17.30
N PHE A 102 4.94 -14.11 -18.19
CA PHE A 102 5.67 -13.65 -19.38
C PHE A 102 7.05 -13.07 -19.03
N HIS A 103 7.12 -12.18 -18.04
CA HIS A 103 8.38 -11.55 -17.66
C HIS A 103 9.40 -12.55 -17.10
N GLU A 104 8.94 -13.49 -16.26
CA GLU A 104 9.80 -14.50 -15.65
C GLU A 104 10.30 -15.52 -16.68
N GLU A 105 9.45 -15.98 -17.60
CA GLU A 105 9.82 -16.96 -18.63
C GLU A 105 10.78 -16.39 -19.68
N GLU A 106 10.61 -15.12 -20.04
CA GLU A 106 11.46 -14.44 -21.03
C GLU A 106 12.64 -13.69 -20.39
N GLY A 107 12.79 -13.73 -19.05
CA GLY A 107 13.90 -13.10 -18.32
C GLY A 107 13.92 -11.56 -18.42
N ILE A 108 12.75 -10.93 -18.38
CA ILE A 108 12.58 -9.48 -18.58
C ILE A 108 12.51 -8.76 -17.23
N ASP A 109 13.46 -7.86 -16.98
CA ASP A 109 13.49 -7.02 -15.76
C ASP A 109 12.62 -5.76 -15.85
N GLU A 110 12.30 -5.29 -17.07
CA GLU A 110 11.39 -4.17 -17.32
C GLU A 110 9.92 -4.60 -17.25
N VAL A 111 9.00 -3.69 -16.93
CA VAL A 111 7.56 -3.99 -16.94
C VAL A 111 6.97 -3.65 -18.31
N ILE A 112 6.93 -4.64 -19.19
CA ILE A 112 6.33 -4.57 -20.53
C ILE A 112 4.86 -5.00 -20.45
N VAL A 113 3.97 -4.20 -21.05
CA VAL A 113 2.51 -4.41 -20.95
C VAL A 113 1.88 -4.29 -22.34
N PRO A 114 1.44 -5.41 -22.95
CA PRO A 114 0.66 -5.36 -24.17
C PRO A 114 -0.63 -4.55 -24.02
N LEU A 115 -0.86 -3.64 -24.98
CA LEU A 115 -2.02 -2.75 -25.03
C LEU A 115 -2.68 -2.67 -26.42
N PRO A 116 -3.13 -3.80 -27.01
CA PRO A 116 -3.82 -3.74 -28.29
C PRO A 116 -5.22 -3.11 -28.13
N THR A 117 -5.61 -2.32 -29.14
CA THR A 117 -6.91 -1.66 -29.23
C THR A 117 -7.59 -2.04 -30.54
N TRP A 118 -8.90 -2.29 -30.48
CA TRP A 118 -9.76 -2.56 -31.63
C TRP A 118 -10.91 -1.54 -31.71
N ASN A 119 -11.47 -1.38 -32.89
CA ASN A 119 -12.70 -0.63 -33.11
C ASN A 119 -13.91 -1.47 -32.66
N THR A 120 -14.81 -0.90 -31.87
CA THR A 120 -15.97 -1.64 -31.32
C THR A 120 -16.98 -2.10 -32.37
N GLN A 121 -17.05 -1.44 -33.52
CA GLN A 121 -18.02 -1.74 -34.58
C GLN A 121 -17.45 -2.69 -35.62
N SER A 122 -16.25 -2.40 -36.14
CA SER A 122 -15.64 -3.21 -37.20
C SER A 122 -14.85 -4.39 -36.69
N GLY A 123 -14.41 -4.37 -35.43
CA GLY A 123 -13.48 -5.37 -34.89
C GLY A 123 -12.05 -5.23 -35.44
N GLU A 124 -11.75 -4.16 -36.18
CA GLU A 124 -10.43 -3.96 -36.80
C GLU A 124 -9.42 -3.36 -35.80
N PRO A 125 -8.11 -3.67 -35.92
CA PRO A 125 -7.05 -3.07 -35.13
C PRO A 125 -7.01 -1.54 -35.26
N VAL A 126 -6.92 -0.85 -34.12
CA VAL A 126 -6.69 0.60 -34.04
C VAL A 126 -5.26 0.81 -33.54
N THR A 127 -4.31 0.84 -34.48
CA THR A 127 -2.87 0.97 -34.19
C THR A 127 -2.18 1.84 -35.23
N ASP A 128 -1.16 2.60 -34.81
CA ASP A 128 -0.21 3.29 -35.67
C ASP A 128 0.96 2.40 -36.09
N ASN A 129 1.16 1.27 -35.41
CA ASN A 129 2.21 0.29 -35.69
C ASN A 129 1.64 -1.13 -35.69
N VAL A 130 1.53 -1.72 -36.89
CA VAL A 130 0.96 -3.07 -37.10
C VAL A 130 1.88 -4.16 -36.55
N GLU A 131 3.19 -4.02 -36.66
CA GLU A 131 4.16 -4.99 -36.12
C GLU A 131 4.07 -5.06 -34.61
N LYS A 132 3.99 -3.89 -33.95
CA LYS A 132 3.77 -3.80 -32.50
C LYS A 132 2.47 -4.50 -32.10
N PHE A 133 1.37 -4.21 -32.79
CA PHE A 133 0.07 -4.80 -32.50
C PHE A 133 0.09 -6.34 -32.64
N ALA A 134 0.75 -6.86 -33.68
CA ALA A 134 0.94 -8.31 -33.86
C ALA A 134 1.73 -8.91 -32.68
N ILE A 135 2.82 -8.29 -32.24
CA ILE A 135 3.59 -8.76 -31.08
C ILE A 135 2.72 -8.72 -29.80
N GLU A 136 1.98 -7.64 -29.58
CA GLU A 136 1.13 -7.48 -28.39
C GLU A 136 0.04 -8.55 -28.30
N THR A 137 -0.60 -8.87 -29.42
CA THR A 137 -1.65 -9.90 -29.50
C THR A 137 -1.08 -11.31 -29.37
N GLU A 138 0.05 -11.61 -30.03
CA GLU A 138 0.75 -12.89 -29.87
C GLU A 138 1.19 -13.15 -28.43
N LEU A 139 1.65 -12.12 -27.70
CA LEU A 139 1.97 -12.24 -26.28
C LEU A 139 0.72 -12.59 -25.45
N ILE A 140 -0.43 -12.01 -25.77
CA ILE A 140 -1.71 -12.35 -25.13
C ILE A 140 -2.09 -13.79 -25.43
N TYR A 141 -2.04 -14.23 -26.68
CA TYR A 141 -2.41 -15.60 -27.06
C TYR A 141 -1.48 -16.64 -26.44
N LYS A 142 -0.18 -16.35 -26.35
CA LYS A 142 0.80 -17.24 -25.72
C LYS A 142 0.58 -17.36 -24.22
N TYR A 143 0.54 -16.23 -23.50
CA TYR A 143 0.65 -16.22 -22.03
C TYR A 143 -0.65 -16.00 -21.26
N SER A 144 -1.71 -15.48 -21.89
CA SER A 144 -3.00 -15.29 -21.22
C SER A 144 -3.83 -16.58 -21.23
N PRO A 145 -4.95 -16.66 -20.47
CA PRO A 145 -5.88 -17.77 -20.54
C PRO A 145 -6.64 -17.90 -21.87
N PHE A 146 -6.52 -16.89 -22.74
CA PHE A 146 -7.24 -16.76 -24.01
C PHE A 146 -6.26 -16.93 -25.17
N LYS A 147 -6.43 -17.98 -25.96
CA LYS A 147 -5.43 -18.48 -26.92
C LYS A 147 -5.69 -18.04 -28.37
N SER A 148 -6.74 -17.27 -28.60
CA SER A 148 -7.14 -16.79 -29.92
C SER A 148 -7.82 -15.42 -29.87
N GLU A 149 -7.86 -14.73 -31.01
CA GLU A 149 -8.61 -13.47 -31.13
C GLU A 149 -10.09 -13.66 -30.80
N GLN A 150 -10.67 -14.78 -31.22
CA GLN A 150 -12.07 -15.12 -30.92
C GLN A 150 -12.32 -15.16 -29.39
N GLU A 151 -11.47 -15.86 -28.63
CA GLU A 151 -11.60 -15.95 -27.17
C GLU A 151 -11.43 -14.58 -26.48
N VAL A 152 -10.56 -13.71 -26.99
CA VAL A 152 -10.39 -12.33 -26.53
C VAL A 152 -11.68 -11.53 -26.81
N MET A 153 -12.26 -11.65 -28.01
CA MET A 153 -13.50 -10.97 -28.38
C MET A 153 -14.69 -11.45 -27.53
N GLU A 154 -14.75 -12.73 -27.19
CA GLU A 154 -15.74 -13.26 -26.24
C GLU A 154 -15.65 -12.57 -24.87
N GLN A 155 -14.47 -12.18 -24.41
CA GLN A 155 -14.33 -11.42 -23.15
C GLN A 155 -14.86 -10.00 -23.29
N PHE A 156 -14.65 -9.33 -24.42
CA PHE A 156 -15.27 -8.04 -24.69
C PHE A 156 -16.80 -8.15 -24.74
N ASN A 157 -17.35 -9.24 -25.27
CA ASN A 157 -18.79 -9.45 -25.37
C ASN A 157 -19.48 -9.59 -23.99
N LYS A 158 -18.74 -9.98 -22.94
CA LYS A 158 -19.24 -9.96 -21.55
C LYS A 158 -19.54 -8.54 -21.04
N ILE A 159 -18.94 -7.51 -21.66
CA ILE A 159 -19.31 -6.11 -21.44
C ILE A 159 -20.50 -5.80 -22.36
N HIS A 160 -21.71 -5.97 -21.81
CA HIS A 160 -22.98 -5.85 -22.54
C HIS A 160 -23.29 -4.40 -22.99
N GLY A 161 -22.78 -3.39 -22.28
CA GLY A 161 -22.98 -1.98 -22.62
C GLY A 161 -21.96 -1.46 -23.64
N GLU A 162 -22.19 -0.24 -24.13
CA GLU A 162 -21.22 0.51 -24.95
C GLU A 162 -19.94 0.88 -24.17
N LYS A 163 -20.03 0.88 -22.84
CA LYS A 163 -18.95 1.22 -21.92
C LYS A 163 -18.89 0.23 -20.78
N GLY A 164 -17.69 -0.02 -20.27
CA GLY A 164 -17.47 -0.88 -19.12
C GLY A 164 -16.05 -1.43 -19.04
N THR A 165 -15.77 -2.16 -17.96
CA THR A 165 -14.46 -2.78 -17.73
C THR A 165 -14.63 -4.17 -17.14
N LEU A 166 -13.85 -5.13 -17.63
CA LEU A 166 -13.71 -6.48 -17.12
C LEU A 166 -12.26 -6.71 -16.73
N VAL A 167 -12.00 -6.95 -15.45
CA VAL A 167 -10.68 -7.34 -14.93
C VAL A 167 -10.70 -8.81 -14.59
N ILE A 168 -9.75 -9.57 -15.12
CA ILE A 168 -9.60 -11.01 -14.87
C ILE A 168 -8.24 -11.24 -14.25
N ILE A 169 -8.23 -11.70 -13.00
CA ILE A 169 -7.02 -12.07 -12.27
C ILE A 169 -6.92 -13.59 -12.27
N PHE A 170 -5.74 -14.11 -12.61
CA PHE A 170 -5.50 -15.55 -12.70
C PHE A 170 -4.11 -15.91 -12.16
N ASN A 171 -3.82 -17.20 -12.13
CA ASN A 171 -2.66 -17.76 -11.43
C ASN A 171 -2.63 -17.29 -9.97
N LEU A 172 -3.70 -17.62 -9.23
CA LEU A 172 -3.97 -17.13 -7.89
C LEU A 172 -2.89 -17.55 -6.90
N LYS A 173 -2.74 -16.80 -5.80
CA LYS A 173 -1.82 -17.17 -4.73
C LYS A 173 -2.32 -18.42 -4.00
N LEU A 174 -1.39 -19.33 -3.75
CA LEU A 174 -1.62 -20.56 -3.01
C LEU A 174 -1.04 -20.44 -1.61
N MET A 175 -1.66 -21.13 -0.67
CA MET A 175 -1.10 -21.42 0.65
C MET A 175 -0.09 -22.56 0.55
N ASP A 176 0.63 -22.84 1.64
CA ASP A 176 1.66 -23.89 1.69
C ASP A 176 1.12 -25.31 1.43
N ASN A 177 -0.19 -25.52 1.66
CA ASN A 177 -0.87 -26.77 1.37
C ASN A 177 -1.27 -26.94 -0.12
N GLY A 178 -0.96 -25.95 -0.97
CA GLY A 178 -1.27 -25.97 -2.41
C GLY A 178 -2.66 -25.44 -2.77
N GLU A 179 -3.52 -25.15 -1.80
CA GLU A 179 -4.87 -24.61 -2.04
C GLU A 179 -4.84 -23.08 -2.20
N PRO A 180 -5.79 -22.49 -2.96
CA PRO A 180 -5.88 -21.04 -3.09
C PRO A 180 -6.24 -20.37 -1.75
N GLU A 181 -5.72 -19.15 -1.51
CA GLU A 181 -6.05 -18.38 -0.29
C GLU A 181 -7.54 -18.01 -0.18
N LEU A 182 -8.24 -18.01 -1.31
CA LEU A 182 -9.66 -17.68 -1.42
C LEU A 182 -10.47 -18.97 -1.62
N ASP A 183 -11.34 -19.27 -0.66
CA ASP A 183 -12.31 -20.35 -0.74
C ASP A 183 -13.61 -19.83 -1.36
N VAL A 184 -13.95 -20.42 -2.49
CA VAL A 184 -15.13 -20.11 -3.29
C VAL A 184 -16.07 -21.32 -3.40
N THR A 185 -15.75 -22.40 -2.68
CA THR A 185 -16.42 -23.70 -2.75
C THR A 185 -17.33 -23.96 -1.55
N SER A 186 -16.94 -23.53 -0.34
CA SER A 186 -17.74 -23.74 0.87
C SER A 186 -19.08 -23.02 0.85
N ASP A 187 -19.11 -21.82 0.26
CA ASP A 187 -20.35 -21.07 -0.01
C ASP A 187 -20.28 -20.50 -1.43
N LEU A 188 -21.07 -21.08 -2.34
CA LEU A 188 -21.12 -20.66 -3.75
C LEU A 188 -21.59 -19.22 -3.95
N ARG A 189 -22.20 -18.60 -2.93
CA ARG A 189 -22.63 -17.20 -2.96
C ARG A 189 -21.59 -16.25 -2.37
N ASP A 190 -20.44 -16.74 -1.91
CA ASP A 190 -19.44 -15.93 -1.22
C ASP A 190 -18.03 -16.19 -1.76
N ILE A 191 -17.11 -15.32 -1.34
CA ILE A 191 -15.66 -15.52 -1.47
C ILE A 191 -15.12 -15.41 -0.06
N GLN A 192 -14.70 -16.53 0.50
CA GLN A 192 -14.22 -16.63 1.87
C GLN A 192 -12.70 -16.74 1.92
N MET A 193 -12.12 -16.40 3.07
CA MET A 193 -10.74 -16.80 3.39
C MET A 193 -10.72 -18.31 3.69
N ALA A 194 -9.78 -19.04 3.10
CA ALA A 194 -9.67 -20.51 3.26
C ALA A 194 -9.22 -20.96 4.67
N GLU A 195 -8.69 -20.04 5.49
CA GLU A 195 -8.26 -20.33 6.85
C GLU A 195 -9.45 -20.62 7.79
N THR A 196 -9.32 -21.64 8.64
CA THR A 196 -10.26 -21.87 9.75
C THR A 196 -10.22 -20.69 10.72
N PRO A 197 -11.34 -19.98 10.93
CA PRO A 197 -11.32 -18.79 11.76
C PRO A 197 -11.18 -19.15 13.24
N PRO A 198 -10.30 -18.46 14.00
CA PRO A 198 -10.33 -18.48 15.45
C PRO A 198 -11.69 -18.03 16.01
N GLU A 199 -12.00 -18.43 17.24
CA GLU A 199 -13.19 -17.95 17.95
C GLU A 199 -13.17 -16.41 18.06
N GLY A 200 -14.31 -15.76 17.81
CA GLY A 200 -14.42 -14.29 17.82
C GLY A 200 -13.97 -13.59 16.53
N THR A 201 -13.60 -14.34 15.49
CA THR A 201 -13.30 -13.76 14.17
C THR A 201 -14.52 -13.04 13.61
N LYS A 202 -14.30 -11.78 13.20
CA LYS A 202 -15.37 -10.93 12.69
C LYS A 202 -15.79 -11.38 11.28
N PRO A 203 -17.10 -11.38 10.94
CA PRO A 203 -17.58 -11.85 9.64
C PRO A 203 -16.87 -11.20 8.45
N GLU A 204 -16.64 -9.90 8.50
CA GLU A 204 -16.00 -9.10 7.45
C GLU A 204 -14.51 -9.39 7.25
N ARG A 205 -13.87 -10.16 8.15
CA ARG A 205 -12.49 -10.61 7.99
C ARG A 205 -12.39 -11.97 7.29
N ARG A 206 -13.49 -12.71 7.21
CA ARG A 206 -13.57 -14.03 6.57
C ARG A 206 -14.39 -14.00 5.29
N SER A 207 -15.56 -13.38 5.31
CA SER A 207 -16.53 -13.33 4.22
C SER A 207 -16.40 -12.02 3.43
N PHE A 208 -16.13 -12.12 2.13
CA PHE A 208 -16.11 -10.96 1.26
C PHE A 208 -17.52 -10.36 1.08
N ARG A 209 -18.57 -11.19 1.07
CA ARG A 209 -19.97 -10.73 1.07
C ARG A 209 -20.28 -9.85 2.28
N ALA A 210 -19.85 -10.26 3.48
CA ALA A 210 -20.01 -9.44 4.69
C ALA A 210 -19.20 -8.15 4.59
N TYR A 211 -17.93 -8.23 4.17
CA TYR A 211 -17.05 -7.07 4.01
C TYR A 211 -17.59 -6.05 2.99
N ALA A 212 -18.04 -6.52 1.83
CA ALA A 212 -18.59 -5.71 0.75
C ALA A 212 -19.89 -5.00 1.16
N ALA A 213 -20.69 -5.62 2.04
CA ALA A 213 -21.93 -5.04 2.52
C ALA A 213 -21.74 -3.73 3.30
N VAL A 214 -20.59 -3.58 3.98
CA VAL A 214 -20.24 -2.42 4.81
C VAL A 214 -19.04 -1.64 4.27
N LEU A 215 -18.58 -1.95 3.05
CA LEU A 215 -17.38 -1.33 2.47
C LEU A 215 -17.51 0.19 2.36
N TYR A 216 -18.75 0.64 2.17
CA TYR A 216 -19.10 2.02 1.91
C TYR A 216 -20.17 2.51 2.88
N ILE A 217 -19.97 3.71 3.43
CA ILE A 217 -20.92 4.29 4.39
C ILE A 217 -22.27 4.58 3.72
N ASP A 218 -22.21 5.07 2.48
CA ASP A 218 -23.35 5.36 1.61
C ASP A 218 -23.23 4.50 0.33
N PRO A 219 -23.71 3.25 0.36
CA PRO A 219 -23.71 2.37 -0.79
C PRO A 219 -24.74 2.81 -1.85
N ARG A 220 -24.33 2.80 -3.11
CA ARG A 220 -25.15 3.14 -4.29
C ARG A 220 -24.97 2.11 -5.40
N MET A 221 -23.72 1.84 -5.76
CA MET A 221 -23.35 0.73 -6.64
C MET A 221 -23.87 -0.60 -6.05
N ARG A 222 -24.51 -1.40 -6.90
CA ARG A 222 -24.89 -2.77 -6.56
C ARG A 222 -23.69 -3.68 -6.72
N ILE A 223 -23.48 -4.56 -5.75
CA ILE A 223 -22.40 -5.54 -5.76
C ILE A 223 -23.04 -6.91 -5.88
N PHE A 224 -22.59 -7.71 -6.84
CA PHE A 224 -22.98 -9.10 -7.01
C PHE A 224 -21.74 -9.98 -6.79
N ILE A 225 -21.90 -11.07 -6.05
CA ILE A 225 -20.87 -12.09 -5.86
C ILE A 225 -21.44 -13.39 -6.40
N ASN A 226 -20.79 -13.97 -7.41
CA ASN A 226 -21.21 -15.20 -8.10
C ASN A 226 -22.69 -15.14 -8.54
N GLY A 227 -23.07 -14.02 -9.16
CA GLY A 227 -24.44 -13.77 -9.64
C GLY A 227 -25.46 -13.40 -8.56
N HIS A 228 -25.11 -13.46 -7.28
CA HIS A 228 -26.03 -13.17 -6.18
C HIS A 228 -25.76 -11.80 -5.57
N LYS A 229 -26.80 -10.95 -5.50
CA LYS A 229 -26.70 -9.59 -4.98
C LYS A 229 -26.23 -9.59 -3.53
N VAL A 230 -25.31 -8.69 -3.20
CA VAL A 230 -24.90 -8.40 -1.83
C VAL A 230 -25.87 -7.39 -1.24
N GLN A 231 -26.49 -7.74 -0.11
CA GLN A 231 -27.30 -6.82 0.65
C GLN A 231 -26.41 -5.80 1.36
N THR A 232 -26.06 -4.72 0.67
CA THR A 232 -25.31 -3.60 1.25
C THR A 232 -26.11 -2.96 2.38
N LYS A 233 -25.43 -2.29 3.31
CA LYS A 233 -26.06 -1.74 4.51
C LYS A 233 -25.45 -0.39 4.87
N ARG A 234 -26.31 0.56 5.20
CA ARG A 234 -25.92 1.74 5.95
C ARG A 234 -25.91 1.36 7.42
N LEU A 235 -24.73 1.26 8.03
CA LEU A 235 -24.59 0.81 9.42
C LEU A 235 -25.46 1.61 10.40
N SER A 236 -25.59 2.94 10.21
CA SER A 236 -26.46 3.78 11.05
C SER A 236 -27.95 3.42 11.01
N CYS A 237 -28.41 2.71 9.97
CA CYS A 237 -29.78 2.21 9.84
C CYS A 237 -29.97 0.84 10.51
N CYS A 238 -28.90 0.15 10.90
CA CYS A 238 -28.93 -1.22 11.40
C CYS A 238 -28.81 -1.32 12.93
N LEU A 239 -28.98 -0.20 13.64
CA LEU A 239 -28.67 -0.09 15.06
C LEU A 239 -29.87 0.42 15.85
N TYR A 240 -30.01 -0.06 17.08
CA TYR A 240 -30.97 0.44 18.05
C TYR A 240 -30.58 1.84 18.53
N LYS A 241 -31.57 2.75 18.53
CA LYS A 241 -31.45 4.16 18.97
C LYS A 241 -30.17 4.84 18.48
N PRO A 242 -30.01 5.02 17.16
CA PRO A 242 -28.88 5.75 16.63
C PRO A 242 -28.96 7.22 17.07
N ARG A 243 -27.83 7.83 17.45
CA ARG A 243 -27.72 9.27 17.74
C ARG A 243 -26.47 9.85 17.10
N MET A 244 -26.57 11.09 16.64
CA MET A 244 -25.48 11.81 15.98
C MET A 244 -24.90 12.89 16.90
N TYR A 245 -23.59 12.98 16.98
CA TYR A 245 -22.85 14.03 17.68
C TYR A 245 -21.92 14.73 16.71
N LYS A 246 -21.95 16.07 16.74
CA LYS A 246 -21.09 16.91 15.92
C LYS A 246 -19.80 17.22 16.65
N TYR A 247 -18.68 16.85 16.05
CA TYR A 247 -17.35 17.11 16.57
C TYR A 247 -16.64 18.17 15.73
N THR A 248 -16.43 19.36 16.28
CA THR A 248 -15.69 20.43 15.62
C THR A 248 -14.20 20.09 15.54
N SER A 249 -13.65 20.02 14.32
CA SER A 249 -12.24 19.67 14.09
C SER A 249 -11.42 20.90 13.74
N ASN A 250 -10.48 21.26 14.63
CA ASN A 250 -9.53 22.36 14.36
C ASN A 250 -8.65 22.05 13.15
N ARG A 251 -8.19 20.80 13.02
CA ARG A 251 -7.38 20.37 11.88
C ARG A 251 -8.15 20.52 10.56
N PHE A 252 -9.43 20.17 10.54
CA PHE A 252 -10.27 20.34 9.36
C PHE A 252 -10.36 21.81 8.97
N LYS A 253 -10.63 22.70 9.95
CA LYS A 253 -10.69 24.14 9.73
C LYS A 253 -9.37 24.71 9.19
N THR A 254 -8.25 24.47 9.89
CA THR A 254 -6.95 25.02 9.51
C THR A 254 -6.49 24.58 8.12
N ARG A 255 -6.71 23.31 7.74
CA ARG A 255 -6.35 22.84 6.40
C ARG A 255 -7.27 23.40 5.31
N ALA A 256 -8.56 23.60 5.60
CA ALA A 256 -9.47 24.26 4.67
C ALA A 256 -9.04 25.72 4.42
N GLU A 257 -8.63 26.45 5.46
CA GLU A 257 -8.09 27.81 5.34
C GLU A 257 -6.82 27.85 4.48
N GLN A 258 -5.90 26.88 4.65
CA GLN A 258 -4.70 26.76 3.83
C GLN A 258 -5.03 26.53 2.35
N GLU A 259 -6.01 25.67 2.06
CA GLU A 259 -6.45 25.41 0.69
C GLU A 259 -7.13 26.61 0.02
N VAL A 260 -7.83 27.45 0.79
CA VAL A 260 -8.36 28.73 0.31
C VAL A 260 -7.22 29.70 0.01
N LYS A 261 -6.26 29.88 0.92
CA LYS A 261 -5.10 30.78 0.72
C LYS A 261 -4.30 30.41 -0.54
N LYS A 262 -4.09 29.11 -0.79
CA LYS A 262 -3.43 28.64 -2.03
C LYS A 262 -4.24 29.00 -3.27
N ALA A 263 -5.56 28.81 -3.26
CA ALA A 263 -6.42 29.16 -4.39
C ALA A 263 -6.48 30.68 -4.62
N GLU A 264 -6.49 31.47 -3.56
CA GLU A 264 -6.39 32.94 -3.61
C GLU A 264 -5.11 33.40 -4.30
N HIS A 265 -3.97 32.83 -3.88
CA HIS A 265 -2.68 33.14 -4.48
C HIS A 265 -2.61 32.75 -5.97
N MET A 266 -3.07 31.55 -6.32
CA MET A 266 -3.14 31.11 -7.73
C MET A 266 -4.05 31.99 -8.59
N ALA A 267 -5.20 32.41 -8.06
CA ALA A 267 -6.11 33.31 -8.76
C ALA A 267 -5.50 34.70 -8.96
N ARG A 268 -4.78 35.23 -7.95
CA ARG A 268 -4.07 36.51 -8.03
C ARG A 268 -3.01 36.51 -9.15
N ILE A 269 -2.15 35.48 -9.18
CA ILE A 269 -1.12 35.35 -10.21
C ILE A 269 -1.75 35.24 -11.61
N ALA A 270 -2.78 34.41 -11.76
CA ALA A 270 -3.46 34.26 -13.06
C ALA A 270 -4.11 35.58 -13.52
N GLU A 271 -4.70 36.34 -12.59
CA GLU A 271 -5.27 37.66 -12.88
C GLU A 271 -4.21 38.70 -13.28
N GLU A 272 -3.05 38.69 -12.63
CA GLU A 272 -1.92 39.56 -13.01
C GLU A 272 -1.40 39.21 -14.41
N LYS A 273 -1.18 37.93 -14.72
CA LYS A 273 -0.79 37.46 -16.06
C LYS A 273 -1.81 37.81 -17.14
N ALA A 274 -3.10 37.67 -16.84
CA ALA A 274 -4.16 38.05 -17.76
C ALA A 274 -4.15 39.55 -18.04
N ARG A 275 -4.07 40.39 -16.99
CA ARG A 275 -4.00 41.86 -17.14
C ARG A 275 -2.76 42.31 -17.93
N GLU A 276 -1.61 41.68 -17.67
CA GLU A 276 -0.38 41.97 -18.40
C GLU A 276 -0.50 41.60 -19.88
N ALA A 277 -0.99 40.40 -20.20
CA ALA A 277 -1.18 39.95 -21.58
C ALA A 277 -2.19 40.84 -22.34
N GLU A 278 -3.28 41.24 -21.69
CA GLU A 278 -4.25 42.19 -22.26
C GLU A 278 -3.66 43.58 -22.49
N SER A 279 -2.83 44.06 -21.55
CA SER A 279 -2.11 45.33 -21.71
C SER A 279 -1.14 45.28 -22.89
N LYS A 280 -0.35 44.21 -22.99
CA LYS A 280 0.56 43.95 -24.13
C LYS A 280 -0.20 43.88 -25.46
N ALA A 281 -1.36 43.24 -25.49
CA ALA A 281 -2.21 43.19 -26.69
C ALA A 281 -2.67 44.60 -27.13
N ARG A 282 -3.20 45.39 -26.19
CA ARG A 282 -3.66 46.77 -26.46
C ARG A 282 -2.52 47.70 -26.87
N ALA A 283 -1.37 47.60 -26.20
CA ALA A 283 -0.20 48.40 -26.51
C ALA A 283 0.37 48.06 -27.90
N LEU A 284 0.42 46.79 -28.25
CA LEU A 284 0.86 46.34 -29.58
C LEU A 284 -0.11 46.80 -30.68
N GLU A 285 -1.41 46.74 -30.43
CA GLU A 285 -2.45 47.23 -31.36
C GLU A 285 -2.28 48.74 -31.64
N LEU A 286 -2.09 49.53 -30.60
CA LEU A 286 -1.80 50.97 -30.71
C LEU A 286 -0.50 51.24 -31.47
N ARG A 287 0.57 50.48 -31.19
CA ARG A 287 1.87 50.63 -31.86
C ARG A 287 1.82 50.29 -33.34
N LEU A 288 1.00 49.31 -33.72
CA LEU A 288 0.88 48.90 -35.11
C LEU A 288 0.08 49.90 -35.95
N GLY A 289 -0.77 50.74 -35.35
CA GLY A 289 -1.24 52.00 -35.98
C GLY A 289 -1.83 51.89 -37.40
N GLY A 290 -2.35 50.72 -37.80
CA GLY A 290 -2.86 50.47 -39.15
C GLY A 290 -1.90 49.74 -40.11
N ASP A 291 -0.74 49.27 -39.64
CA ASP A 291 0.18 48.41 -40.41
C ASP A 291 -0.55 47.15 -40.93
N LEU A 292 -0.64 47.05 -42.27
CA LEU A 292 -1.35 45.98 -42.97
C LEU A 292 -0.46 44.80 -43.33
N THR A 293 0.82 44.79 -42.91
CA THR A 293 1.72 43.67 -43.18
C THR A 293 1.18 42.38 -42.57
N ARG A 294 1.37 41.27 -43.31
CA ARG A 294 0.89 39.95 -42.89
C ARG A 294 1.49 39.55 -41.54
N GLU A 295 2.76 39.87 -41.32
CA GLU A 295 3.53 39.52 -40.12
C GLU A 295 3.03 40.28 -38.88
N SER A 296 2.81 41.59 -38.98
CA SER A 296 2.23 42.40 -37.90
C SER A 296 0.83 41.94 -37.50
N ARG A 297 -0.02 41.57 -38.48
CA ARG A 297 -1.37 41.05 -38.22
C ARG A 297 -1.36 39.68 -37.52
N VAL A 298 -0.47 38.77 -37.92
CA VAL A 298 -0.33 37.46 -37.29
C VAL A 298 0.15 37.62 -35.84
N THR A 299 1.16 38.47 -35.63
CA THR A 299 1.72 38.74 -34.30
C THR A 299 0.67 39.37 -33.37
N LEU A 300 -0.10 40.35 -33.86
CA LEU A 300 -1.18 40.96 -33.08
C LEU A 300 -2.25 39.92 -32.68
N ARG A 301 -2.70 39.09 -33.62
CA ARG A 301 -3.67 38.02 -33.34
C ARG A 301 -3.13 37.00 -32.33
N GLN A 302 -1.85 36.66 -32.40
CA GLN A 302 -1.22 35.75 -31.44
C GLN A 302 -1.26 36.33 -30.03
N VAL A 303 -0.88 37.60 -29.85
CA VAL A 303 -0.91 38.26 -28.54
C VAL A 303 -2.35 38.43 -28.02
N GLN A 304 -3.30 38.81 -28.90
CA GLN A 304 -4.73 38.88 -28.55
C GLN A 304 -5.29 37.51 -28.13
N ASN A 305 -4.99 36.43 -28.86
CA ASN A 305 -5.41 35.08 -28.51
C ASN A 305 -4.78 34.60 -27.19
N SER A 306 -3.51 34.94 -26.96
CA SER A 306 -2.83 34.66 -25.70
C SER A 306 -3.52 35.38 -24.53
N ALA A 307 -3.88 36.67 -24.70
CA ALA A 307 -4.61 37.44 -23.69
C ALA A 307 -5.99 36.83 -23.39
N ILE A 308 -6.75 36.44 -24.42
CA ILE A 308 -8.05 35.76 -24.26
C ILE A 308 -7.89 34.44 -23.48
N THR A 309 -6.84 33.67 -23.79
CA THR A 309 -6.57 32.39 -23.10
C THR A 309 -6.22 32.63 -21.62
N MET A 310 -5.31 33.56 -21.33
CA MET A 310 -4.93 33.91 -19.96
C MET A 310 -6.11 34.45 -19.15
N ARG A 311 -6.99 35.25 -19.76
CA ARG A 311 -8.23 35.71 -19.12
C ARG A 311 -9.15 34.55 -18.75
N ARG A 312 -9.37 33.61 -19.67
CA ARG A 312 -10.18 32.40 -19.39
C ARG A 312 -9.59 31.59 -18.23
N GLU A 313 -8.27 31.44 -18.19
CA GLU A 313 -7.57 30.76 -17.09
C GLU A 313 -7.75 31.50 -15.75
N ALA A 314 -7.58 32.83 -15.72
CA ALA A 314 -7.81 33.65 -14.54
C ALA A 314 -9.25 33.50 -14.00
N ASP A 315 -10.24 33.54 -14.89
CA ASP A 315 -11.65 33.36 -14.53
C ASP A 315 -11.92 31.96 -13.95
N VAL A 316 -11.30 30.91 -14.50
CA VAL A 316 -11.37 29.54 -13.94
C VAL A 316 -10.78 29.52 -12.53
N LYS A 317 -9.58 30.08 -12.32
CA LYS A 317 -8.93 30.11 -11.00
C LYS A 317 -9.74 30.93 -9.99
N LYS A 318 -10.34 32.04 -10.42
CA LYS A 318 -11.25 32.85 -9.59
C LYS A 318 -12.48 32.06 -9.16
N ARG A 319 -13.15 31.34 -10.07
CA ARG A 319 -14.29 30.46 -9.73
C ARG A 319 -13.91 29.38 -8.71
N ILE A 320 -12.73 28.77 -8.86
CA ILE A 320 -12.21 27.76 -7.91
C ILE A 320 -11.99 28.40 -6.53
N LYS A 321 -11.33 29.56 -6.47
CA LYS A 321 -11.15 30.32 -5.22
C LYS A 321 -12.50 30.59 -4.55
N ASP A 322 -13.46 31.15 -5.29
CA ASP A 322 -14.77 31.54 -4.74
C ASP A 322 -15.58 30.31 -4.27
N ALA A 323 -15.45 29.16 -4.95
CA ALA A 323 -16.02 27.90 -4.51
C ALA A 323 -15.41 27.43 -3.18
N LYS A 324 -14.07 27.41 -3.06
CA LYS A 324 -13.39 27.05 -1.81
C LYS A 324 -13.72 28.00 -0.66
N GLN A 325 -13.85 29.30 -0.94
CA GLN A 325 -14.20 30.29 0.07
C GLN A 325 -15.64 30.14 0.56
N ARG A 326 -16.58 29.75 -0.31
CA ARG A 326 -17.94 29.35 0.09
C ARG A 326 -17.91 28.08 0.95
N ALA A 327 -17.21 27.05 0.50
CA ALA A 327 -17.06 25.79 1.25
C ALA A 327 -16.40 26.00 2.63
N LEU A 328 -15.48 26.95 2.78
CA LEU A 328 -14.86 27.28 4.06
C LEU A 328 -15.88 27.74 5.11
N LYS A 329 -16.94 28.44 4.70
CA LYS A 329 -18.01 28.94 5.59
C LYS A 329 -18.86 27.82 6.17
N GLU A 330 -18.87 26.64 5.55
CA GLU A 330 -19.58 25.48 6.09
C GLU A 330 -18.93 24.98 7.39
N PRO A 331 -19.70 24.42 8.34
CA PRO A 331 -19.16 23.87 9.58
C PRO A 331 -18.09 22.80 9.32
N LYS A 332 -16.92 22.95 9.95
CA LYS A 332 -15.79 22.00 9.85
C LYS A 332 -15.91 20.94 10.93
N GLU A 333 -16.98 20.16 10.81
CA GLU A 333 -17.43 19.17 11.78
C GLU A 333 -17.31 17.76 11.22
N LEU A 334 -17.02 16.79 12.09
CA LEU A 334 -17.21 15.36 11.83
C LEU A 334 -18.49 14.90 12.53
N ASN A 335 -19.24 14.04 11.86
CA ASN A 335 -20.49 13.50 12.41
C ASN A 335 -20.22 12.10 12.98
N PHE A 336 -20.22 11.97 14.31
CA PHE A 336 -20.15 10.67 14.98
C PHE A 336 -21.55 10.13 15.18
N ILE A 337 -21.86 8.97 14.62
CA ILE A 337 -23.15 8.29 14.81
C ILE A 337 -22.92 7.07 15.68
N PHE A 338 -23.62 6.95 16.80
CA PHE A 338 -23.56 5.77 17.67
C PHE A 338 -24.91 5.09 17.75
N GLY A 339 -24.92 3.77 17.80
CA GLY A 339 -26.13 2.94 17.95
C GLY A 339 -25.79 1.60 18.60
N VAL A 340 -26.75 0.93 19.23
CA VAL A 340 -26.52 -0.39 19.84
C VAL A 340 -26.83 -1.49 18.83
N ASN A 341 -25.90 -2.41 18.60
CA ASN A 341 -26.10 -3.60 17.79
C ASN A 341 -26.80 -4.68 18.60
N ILE A 342 -28.13 -4.63 18.65
CA ILE A 342 -28.94 -5.59 19.40
C ILE A 342 -29.06 -6.96 18.73
N GLU A 343 -28.83 -7.06 17.42
CA GLU A 343 -28.81 -8.35 16.71
C GLU A 343 -27.55 -9.15 17.02
N GLN A 344 -26.39 -8.48 17.15
CA GLN A 344 -25.09 -9.12 17.41
C GLN A 344 -24.23 -8.26 18.35
N ARG A 345 -24.42 -8.40 19.67
CA ARG A 345 -23.79 -7.54 20.70
C ARG A 345 -22.25 -7.61 20.78
N GLU A 346 -21.66 -8.66 20.23
CA GLU A 346 -20.20 -8.84 20.16
C GLU A 346 -19.55 -8.16 18.93
N LEU A 347 -20.38 -7.71 17.98
CA LEU A 347 -19.98 -7.00 16.78
C LEU A 347 -20.15 -5.50 17.00
N ASP A 348 -19.33 -4.98 17.90
CA ASP A 348 -19.35 -3.61 18.38
C ASP A 348 -17.98 -2.93 18.24
N GLY A 349 -17.93 -1.61 18.35
CA GLY A 349 -16.73 -0.80 18.08
C GLY A 349 -16.93 0.16 16.91
N MET A 350 -15.87 0.88 16.57
CA MET A 350 -15.93 2.00 15.63
C MET A 350 -15.63 1.54 14.19
N PHE A 351 -16.46 1.99 13.26
CA PHE A 351 -16.29 1.91 11.82
C PHE A 351 -15.92 3.31 11.30
N ILE A 352 -14.69 3.42 10.82
CA ILE A 352 -14.09 4.69 10.44
C ILE A 352 -13.89 4.66 8.93
N TYR A 353 -14.68 5.48 8.26
CA TYR A 353 -14.64 5.67 6.82
C TYR A 353 -13.76 6.86 6.46
N ASN A 354 -13.20 6.83 5.27
CA ASN A 354 -12.49 7.94 4.68
C ASN A 354 -13.02 8.20 3.27
N CYS A 355 -13.61 9.38 3.06
CA CYS A 355 -14.33 9.70 1.82
C CYS A 355 -15.26 8.55 1.40
N SER A 356 -16.08 8.14 2.36
CA SER A 356 -17.08 7.08 2.26
C SER A 356 -16.54 5.65 2.12
N ARG A 357 -15.24 5.41 2.21
CA ARG A 357 -14.58 4.08 2.13
C ARG A 357 -14.12 3.58 3.50
N LEU A 358 -14.50 2.36 3.88
CA LEU A 358 -14.18 1.80 5.20
C LEU A 358 -12.67 1.57 5.41
N ILE A 359 -12.00 2.30 6.30
CA ILE A 359 -10.56 2.09 6.56
C ILE A 359 -10.34 1.17 7.76
N LYS A 360 -11.07 1.41 8.86
CA LYS A 360 -10.96 0.66 10.12
C LYS A 360 -12.34 0.21 10.57
N MET A 361 -12.43 -0.99 11.14
CA MET A 361 -13.68 -1.58 11.63
C MET A 361 -13.46 -2.21 13.01
N TYR A 362 -14.51 -2.25 13.83
CA TYR A 362 -14.48 -2.82 15.18
C TYR A 362 -13.43 -2.21 16.13
N GLU A 363 -13.04 -0.95 15.90
CA GLU A 363 -12.04 -0.29 16.74
C GLU A 363 -12.64 0.09 18.09
N LYS A 364 -12.09 -0.45 19.18
CA LYS A 364 -12.58 -0.19 20.54
C LYS A 364 -12.10 1.18 21.02
N VAL A 365 -13.00 1.97 21.60
CA VAL A 365 -12.67 3.31 22.13
C VAL A 365 -13.36 3.57 23.46
N GLY A 366 -12.79 4.48 24.27
CA GLY A 366 -13.39 4.93 25.52
C GLY A 366 -13.70 3.75 26.47
N PRO A 367 -14.91 3.70 27.08
CA PRO A 367 -15.27 2.65 28.05
C PRO A 367 -15.18 1.22 27.51
N GLN A 368 -15.20 1.00 26.19
CA GLN A 368 -15.05 -0.34 25.60
C GLN A 368 -13.66 -0.95 25.85
N LEU A 369 -12.66 -0.14 26.21
CA LEU A 369 -11.31 -0.59 26.52
C LEU A 369 -11.15 -1.06 27.97
N GLU A 370 -12.13 -0.78 28.85
CA GLU A 370 -12.00 -0.95 30.30
C GLU A 370 -12.43 -2.34 30.81
N GLY A 371 -12.80 -3.28 29.92
CA GLY A 371 -13.07 -4.67 30.28
C GLY A 371 -14.35 -4.87 31.13
N GLY A 372 -15.49 -4.36 30.65
CA GLY A 372 -16.80 -4.52 31.30
C GLY A 372 -17.98 -4.38 30.32
N MET A 373 -19.21 -4.36 30.83
CA MET A 373 -20.43 -4.25 30.00
C MET A 373 -20.74 -2.81 29.54
N ALA A 374 -20.02 -1.81 30.06
CA ALA A 374 -20.23 -0.42 29.69
C ALA A 374 -19.89 -0.20 28.21
N CYS A 375 -20.84 0.36 27.45
CA CYS A 375 -20.72 0.55 26.00
C CYS A 375 -20.49 -0.73 25.18
N GLY A 376 -20.59 -1.91 25.79
CA GLY A 376 -20.59 -3.18 25.07
C GLY A 376 -21.80 -3.24 24.13
N GLY A 377 -21.60 -3.72 22.91
CA GLY A 377 -22.66 -3.75 21.89
C GLY A 377 -22.83 -2.44 21.14
N VAL A 378 -22.13 -1.36 21.48
CA VAL A 378 -22.26 -0.08 20.77
C VAL A 378 -21.35 -0.02 19.55
N VAL A 379 -21.96 0.26 18.40
CA VAL A 379 -21.26 0.57 17.15
C VAL A 379 -21.21 2.07 16.96
N GLY A 380 -20.06 2.61 16.58
CA GLY A 380 -19.91 4.00 16.16
C GLY A 380 -19.49 4.09 14.69
N VAL A 381 -19.96 5.11 13.98
CA VAL A 381 -19.70 5.33 12.57
C VAL A 381 -19.27 6.78 12.36
N VAL A 382 -18.22 6.99 11.57
CA VAL A 382 -17.78 8.32 11.14
C VAL A 382 -17.23 8.26 9.71
N ASP A 383 -17.50 9.29 8.90
CA ASP A 383 -16.80 9.53 7.63
C ASP A 383 -15.85 10.70 7.78
N VAL A 384 -14.57 10.46 7.49
CA VAL A 384 -13.48 11.43 7.65
C VAL A 384 -13.04 11.90 6.27
N PRO A 385 -13.05 13.20 5.94
CA PRO A 385 -12.58 13.69 4.66
C PRO A 385 -11.05 13.59 4.54
N TYR A 386 -10.52 13.49 3.32
CA TYR A 386 -9.08 13.50 3.03
C TYR A 386 -8.34 14.67 3.67
N LEU A 387 -9.01 15.82 3.73
CA LEU A 387 -8.45 17.02 4.35
C LEU A 387 -8.10 16.80 5.83
N VAL A 388 -8.76 15.88 6.54
CA VAL A 388 -8.47 15.59 7.95
C VAL A 388 -7.46 14.44 8.07
N LEU A 389 -7.76 13.29 7.47
CA LEU A 389 -6.91 12.10 7.48
C LEU A 389 -6.83 11.50 6.08
N GLU A 390 -5.62 11.04 5.73
CA GLU A 390 -5.36 10.27 4.53
C GLU A 390 -5.05 8.82 4.90
N PRO A 391 -5.48 7.85 4.10
CA PRO A 391 -5.19 6.45 4.33
C PRO A 391 -3.71 6.11 4.08
N THR A 392 -3.26 4.98 4.60
CA THR A 392 -1.99 4.36 4.21
C THR A 392 -2.08 3.77 2.79
N HIS A 393 -0.94 3.32 2.26
CA HIS A 393 -0.83 2.76 0.91
C HIS A 393 -1.84 1.63 0.60
N ASN A 394 -2.12 0.76 1.58
CA ASN A 394 -3.06 -0.36 1.44
C ASN A 394 -4.52 0.01 1.80
N LYS A 395 -4.79 1.26 2.18
CA LYS A 395 -6.08 1.76 2.65
C LYS A 395 -6.73 0.94 3.76
N GLN A 396 -5.93 0.37 4.66
CA GLN A 396 -6.40 -0.35 5.86
C GLN A 396 -5.98 0.34 7.17
N ASP A 397 -5.26 1.46 7.07
CA ASP A 397 -4.95 2.33 8.19
C ASP A 397 -4.83 3.79 7.74
N PHE A 398 -4.52 4.70 8.66
CA PHE A 398 -4.31 6.12 8.39
C PHE A 398 -2.83 6.49 8.48
N ALA A 399 -2.34 7.30 7.53
CA ALA A 399 -0.95 7.77 7.52
C ALA A 399 -0.66 8.65 8.74
N ASP A 400 -1.62 9.51 9.08
CA ASP A 400 -1.74 10.38 10.27
C ASP A 400 -1.89 9.67 11.63
N ALA A 401 -0.95 8.83 12.09
CA ALA A 401 -1.17 8.04 13.31
C ALA A 401 -1.44 8.88 14.59
N LYS A 402 -0.89 10.09 14.68
CA LYS A 402 -1.10 10.97 15.85
C LYS A 402 -2.51 11.52 15.86
N GLU A 403 -2.97 12.03 14.73
CA GLU A 403 -4.35 12.53 14.60
C GLU A 403 -5.38 11.41 14.63
N TYR A 404 -5.06 10.23 14.11
CA TYR A 404 -5.93 9.07 14.20
C TYR A 404 -6.20 8.71 15.67
N ARG A 405 -5.15 8.67 16.52
CA ARG A 405 -5.33 8.49 17.97
C ARG A 405 -6.13 9.63 18.62
N HIS A 406 -5.98 10.86 18.14
CA HIS A 406 -6.79 11.99 18.61
C HIS A 406 -8.28 11.81 18.27
N LEU A 407 -8.57 11.37 17.05
CA LEU A 407 -9.93 11.02 16.59
C LEU A 407 -10.51 9.90 17.45
N LEU A 408 -9.79 8.80 17.67
CA LEU A 408 -10.26 7.69 18.52
C LEU A 408 -10.58 8.15 19.94
N LYS A 409 -9.74 9.01 20.51
CA LYS A 409 -9.99 9.60 21.84
C LYS A 409 -11.27 10.45 21.83
N ALA A 410 -11.44 11.33 20.84
CA ALA A 410 -12.64 12.14 20.72
C ALA A 410 -13.88 11.25 20.56
N MET A 411 -13.84 10.21 19.73
CA MET A 411 -14.92 9.24 19.59
C MET A 411 -15.24 8.54 20.92
N GLY A 412 -14.22 8.14 21.69
CA GLY A 412 -14.40 7.53 23.02
C GLY A 412 -15.10 8.45 24.02
N GLU A 413 -14.76 9.75 24.03
CA GLU A 413 -15.45 10.75 24.87
C GLU A 413 -16.92 10.91 24.48
N HIS A 414 -17.24 10.92 23.18
CA HIS A 414 -18.62 11.01 22.70
C HIS A 414 -19.40 9.70 22.88
N LEU A 415 -18.74 8.54 22.80
CA LEU A 415 -19.34 7.25 23.10
C LEU A 415 -19.81 7.17 24.55
N ALA A 416 -19.00 7.66 25.49
CA ALA A 416 -19.40 7.73 26.90
C ALA A 416 -20.63 8.65 27.09
N GLN A 417 -20.70 9.77 26.36
CA GLN A 417 -21.91 10.60 26.37
C GLN A 417 -23.11 9.88 25.77
N TYR A 418 -22.96 9.19 24.63
CA TYR A 418 -24.01 8.39 24.03
C TYR A 418 -24.59 7.38 25.02
N TRP A 419 -23.73 6.68 25.76
CA TRP A 419 -24.16 5.70 26.76
C TRP A 419 -24.99 6.33 27.89
N LYS A 420 -24.60 7.53 28.35
CA LYS A 420 -25.40 8.32 29.31
C LYS A 420 -26.75 8.73 28.70
N ASP A 421 -26.73 9.17 27.46
CA ASP A 421 -27.90 9.73 26.74
C ASP A 421 -28.97 8.68 26.40
N VAL A 422 -28.59 7.42 26.18
CA VAL A 422 -29.55 6.31 25.95
C VAL A 422 -30.08 5.73 27.28
N ALA A 423 -29.40 6.02 28.39
CA ALA A 423 -29.82 5.66 29.75
C ALA A 423 -30.04 4.15 29.97
N ILE A 424 -29.29 3.29 29.27
CA ILE A 424 -29.38 1.82 29.43
C ILE A 424 -29.00 1.41 30.86
N ALA A 425 -27.94 2.02 31.41
CA ALA A 425 -27.50 1.76 32.77
C ALA A 425 -28.59 2.03 33.82
N GLN A 426 -29.42 3.07 33.64
CA GLN A 426 -30.50 3.42 34.56
C GLN A 426 -31.64 2.38 34.56
N ARG A 427 -31.84 1.67 33.44
CA ARG A 427 -32.85 0.61 33.31
C ARG A 427 -32.33 -0.77 33.77
N GLY A 428 -31.01 -0.88 33.99
CA GLY A 428 -30.31 -2.13 34.27
C GLY A 428 -29.80 -2.78 32.99
N ILE A 429 -28.47 -2.88 32.86
CA ILE A 429 -27.78 -3.38 31.65
C ILE A 429 -28.16 -4.83 31.34
N ILE A 430 -28.22 -5.69 32.37
CA ILE A 430 -28.57 -7.11 32.20
C ILE A 430 -30.01 -7.24 31.69
N LYS A 431 -30.96 -6.57 32.36
CA LYS A 431 -32.37 -6.55 31.96
C LYS A 431 -32.58 -6.08 30.53
N PHE A 432 -31.81 -5.07 30.10
CA PHE A 432 -31.84 -4.58 28.72
C PHE A 432 -31.46 -5.69 27.72
N TRP A 433 -30.39 -6.44 27.97
CA TRP A 433 -29.96 -7.51 27.08
C TRP A 433 -30.88 -8.74 27.13
N ASP A 434 -31.44 -9.06 28.30
CA ASP A 434 -32.45 -10.11 28.47
C ASP A 434 -33.70 -9.84 27.62
N GLU A 435 -34.15 -8.58 27.55
CA GLU A 435 -35.31 -8.17 26.75
C GLU A 435 -35.14 -8.48 25.25
N PHE A 436 -33.89 -8.47 24.76
CA PHE A 436 -33.56 -8.78 23.36
C PHE A 436 -33.13 -10.24 23.13
N GLY A 437 -33.21 -11.08 24.16
CA GLY A 437 -33.01 -12.53 24.07
C GLY A 437 -31.59 -12.99 24.36
N TYR A 438 -30.73 -12.17 24.96
CA TYR A 438 -29.40 -12.61 25.36
C TYR A 438 -29.43 -13.31 26.72
N LEU A 439 -29.95 -14.54 26.71
CA LEU A 439 -30.15 -15.34 27.92
C LEU A 439 -28.87 -16.00 28.45
N SER A 440 -27.82 -16.05 27.61
CA SER A 440 -26.52 -16.64 27.97
C SER A 440 -25.63 -15.63 28.69
N ALA A 441 -24.93 -16.13 29.72
CA ALA A 441 -23.87 -15.39 30.40
C ALA A 441 -22.64 -15.13 29.51
N ASN A 442 -22.43 -15.94 28.47
CA ASN A 442 -21.35 -15.72 27.51
C ASN A 442 -21.70 -14.54 26.59
N TRP A 443 -20.87 -13.48 26.61
CA TRP A 443 -21.09 -12.28 25.82
C TRP A 443 -21.15 -12.55 24.31
N ASN A 444 -20.38 -13.53 23.85
CA ASN A 444 -20.21 -13.85 22.43
C ASN A 444 -21.32 -14.74 21.84
N GLN A 445 -22.21 -15.27 22.70
CA GLN A 445 -23.32 -16.07 22.18
C GLN A 445 -24.40 -15.18 21.55
N PRO A 446 -24.95 -15.58 20.39
CA PRO A 446 -26.01 -14.83 19.73
C PRO A 446 -27.28 -14.80 20.60
N PRO A 447 -28.19 -13.84 20.36
CA PRO A 447 -29.44 -13.80 21.08
C PRO A 447 -30.36 -14.95 20.66
N SER A 448 -31.32 -15.27 21.53
CA SER A 448 -32.35 -16.27 21.27
C SER A 448 -33.07 -16.00 19.93
N SER A 449 -33.27 -17.10 19.19
CA SER A 449 -33.98 -17.14 17.91
C SER A 449 -35.49 -17.38 18.07
N GLU A 450 -36.01 -17.40 19.29
CA GLU A 450 -37.45 -17.48 19.52
C GLU A 450 -38.17 -16.26 18.93
N LEU A 451 -39.37 -16.49 18.38
CA LEU A 451 -40.14 -15.50 17.64
C LEU A 451 -40.41 -14.21 18.43
N ARG A 452 -40.63 -14.32 19.75
CA ARG A 452 -40.83 -13.14 20.62
C ARG A 452 -39.64 -12.19 20.64
N TYR A 453 -38.42 -12.72 20.68
CA TYR A 453 -37.19 -11.92 20.74
C TYR A 453 -36.82 -11.38 19.36
N LYS A 454 -36.97 -12.19 18.29
CA LYS A 454 -36.84 -11.72 16.91
C LYS A 454 -37.77 -10.55 16.62
N ARG A 455 -39.05 -10.67 16.99
CA ARG A 455 -40.04 -9.58 16.86
C ARG A 455 -39.62 -8.34 17.64
N ARG A 456 -39.18 -8.52 18.88
CA ARG A 456 -38.75 -7.40 19.73
C ARG A 456 -37.60 -6.61 19.10
N ARG A 457 -36.58 -7.29 18.56
CA ARG A 457 -35.45 -6.63 17.88
C ARG A 457 -35.88 -5.97 16.56
N ALA A 458 -36.66 -6.67 15.74
CA ALA A 458 -37.15 -6.16 14.45
C ALA A 458 -38.07 -4.93 14.57
N MET A 459 -38.79 -4.76 15.69
CA MET A 459 -39.60 -3.56 15.96
C MET A 459 -38.75 -2.31 16.19
N GLU A 460 -37.50 -2.47 16.61
CA GLU A 460 -36.63 -1.37 16.98
C GLU A 460 -35.69 -0.93 15.84
N ILE A 461 -35.44 -1.80 14.85
CA ILE A 461 -34.56 -1.54 13.71
C ILE A 461 -35.40 -1.56 12.43
N PRO A 462 -35.65 -0.40 11.79
CA PRO A 462 -36.38 -0.36 10.52
C PRO A 462 -35.64 -1.15 9.43
N THR A 463 -36.40 -1.92 8.65
CA THR A 463 -35.84 -2.59 7.47
C THR A 463 -35.66 -1.58 6.36
N THR A 464 -34.43 -1.46 5.84
CA THR A 464 -34.14 -0.65 4.66
C THR A 464 -33.64 -1.52 3.53
N ILE A 465 -34.04 -1.19 2.30
CA ILE A 465 -33.72 -1.96 1.10
C ILE A 465 -33.46 -1.01 -0.06
N GLN A 466 -32.57 -1.41 -0.98
CA GLN A 466 -32.21 -0.63 -2.15
C GLN A 466 -32.97 -1.12 -3.38
N CYS A 467 -33.60 -0.20 -4.12
CA CYS A 467 -34.22 -0.47 -5.41
C CYS A 467 -33.18 -0.78 -6.49
N ASP A 468 -33.36 -1.87 -7.23
CA ASP A 468 -32.46 -2.28 -8.31
C ASP A 468 -32.48 -1.40 -9.55
N VAL A 469 -33.57 -0.65 -9.76
CA VAL A 469 -33.74 0.21 -10.95
C VAL A 469 -33.18 1.62 -10.68
N CYS A 470 -33.64 2.28 -9.63
CA CYS A 470 -33.29 3.68 -9.38
C CYS A 470 -32.20 3.87 -8.31
N LEU A 471 -31.70 2.78 -7.71
CA LEU A 471 -30.65 2.78 -6.68
C LEU A 471 -30.97 3.57 -5.40
N LYS A 472 -32.23 4.00 -5.24
CA LYS A 472 -32.72 4.71 -4.06
C LYS A 472 -32.95 3.75 -2.91
N TRP A 473 -32.65 4.20 -1.71
CA TRP A 473 -32.95 3.47 -0.48
C TRP A 473 -34.38 3.73 -0.02
N ARG A 474 -35.11 2.67 0.27
CA ARG A 474 -36.48 2.70 0.80
C ARG A 474 -36.53 2.09 2.19
N THR A 475 -37.45 2.59 3.01
CA THR A 475 -37.76 1.99 4.32
C THR A 475 -39.04 1.20 4.17
N LEU A 476 -39.03 -0.05 4.63
CA LEU A 476 -40.22 -0.91 4.60
C LEU A 476 -40.99 -0.76 5.92
N PRO A 477 -42.33 -0.62 5.87
CA PRO A 477 -43.14 -0.60 7.07
C PRO A 477 -43.06 -1.95 7.80
N PHE A 478 -43.02 -1.91 9.13
CA PHE A 478 -42.98 -3.13 9.93
C PHE A 478 -44.24 -3.96 9.70
N GLN A 479 -44.06 -5.24 9.37
CA GLN A 479 -45.14 -6.22 9.26
C GLN A 479 -44.74 -7.47 10.02
N LEU A 480 -45.67 -8.01 10.83
CA LEU A 480 -45.42 -9.18 11.67
C LEU A 480 -45.05 -10.43 10.85
N SER A 481 -45.59 -10.53 9.63
CA SER A 481 -45.28 -11.57 8.64
C SER A 481 -43.89 -11.46 8.03
N SER A 482 -43.22 -10.31 8.15
CA SER A 482 -41.92 -10.03 7.53
C SER A 482 -40.73 -10.34 8.43
N VAL A 483 -40.96 -10.67 9.70
CA VAL A 483 -39.88 -10.96 10.69
C VAL A 483 -39.08 -12.23 10.33
N GLU A 484 -39.66 -13.14 9.57
CA GLU A 484 -38.98 -14.35 9.07
C GLU A 484 -38.91 -14.43 7.54
N LYS A 485 -39.39 -13.38 6.86
CA LYS A 485 -39.44 -13.37 5.39
C LYS A 485 -38.12 -12.84 4.84
N ASN A 486 -37.44 -13.68 4.06
CA ASN A 486 -36.32 -13.22 3.24
C ASN A 486 -36.89 -12.39 2.08
N TYR A 487 -36.37 -11.18 1.91
CA TYR A 487 -36.67 -10.39 0.73
C TYR A 487 -35.95 -10.99 -0.49
N PRO A 488 -36.55 -10.92 -1.68
CA PRO A 488 -35.92 -11.43 -2.89
C PRO A 488 -34.63 -10.67 -3.21
N ASP A 489 -33.69 -11.34 -3.86
CA ASP A 489 -32.42 -10.74 -4.30
C ASP A 489 -32.67 -9.53 -5.23
N SER A 490 -33.71 -9.62 -6.07
CA SER A 490 -34.18 -8.47 -6.86
C SER A 490 -35.37 -7.80 -6.18
N TRP A 491 -35.22 -6.50 -5.89
CA TRP A 491 -36.27 -5.68 -5.28
C TRP A 491 -36.37 -4.32 -5.95
N VAL A 492 -37.59 -3.88 -6.27
CA VAL A 492 -37.87 -2.61 -6.93
C VAL A 492 -38.90 -1.79 -6.15
N CYS A 493 -38.95 -0.47 -6.38
CA CYS A 493 -39.82 0.44 -5.63
C CYS A 493 -41.30 0.01 -5.66
N SER A 494 -41.82 -0.51 -6.78
CA SER A 494 -43.22 -0.96 -6.90
C SER A 494 -43.60 -2.13 -6.00
N MET A 495 -42.61 -2.79 -5.39
CA MET A 495 -42.82 -3.83 -4.39
C MET A 495 -42.96 -3.25 -2.97
N ASN A 496 -42.78 -1.94 -2.79
CA ASN A 496 -42.95 -1.29 -1.49
C ASN A 496 -44.44 -1.16 -1.17
N PRO A 497 -44.92 -1.68 -0.02
CA PRO A 497 -46.30 -1.47 0.40
C PRO A 497 -46.61 -0.03 0.85
N ASP A 498 -45.59 0.82 1.04
CA ASP A 498 -45.77 2.24 1.36
C ASP A 498 -46.03 3.08 0.08
N PRO A 499 -47.23 3.67 -0.09
CA PRO A 499 -47.60 4.44 -1.28
C PRO A 499 -46.82 5.75 -1.45
N GLU A 500 -46.08 6.22 -0.43
CA GLU A 500 -45.19 7.37 -0.60
C GLU A 500 -43.86 6.99 -1.28
N GLN A 501 -43.53 5.70 -1.29
CA GLN A 501 -42.22 5.17 -1.67
C GLN A 501 -42.28 4.00 -2.67
N ASP A 502 -43.47 3.73 -3.23
CA ASP A 502 -43.77 2.63 -4.15
C ASP A 502 -43.35 2.91 -5.62
N ARG A 503 -42.74 4.06 -5.89
CA ARG A 503 -42.31 4.46 -7.24
C ARG A 503 -40.88 4.98 -7.27
N CYS A 504 -40.22 4.81 -8.41
CA CYS A 504 -38.83 5.21 -8.58
C CYS A 504 -38.64 6.73 -8.54
N GLU A 505 -39.64 7.50 -8.93
CA GLU A 505 -39.63 8.96 -9.02
C GLU A 505 -39.69 9.59 -7.63
N ALA A 506 -40.34 8.92 -6.67
CA ALA A 506 -40.45 9.39 -5.30
C ALA A 506 -39.07 9.74 -4.72
N ALA A 507 -38.98 10.88 -4.04
CA ALA A 507 -37.74 11.35 -3.44
C ALA A 507 -37.23 10.32 -2.42
N GLU A 508 -35.92 10.19 -2.29
CA GLU A 508 -35.34 9.33 -1.27
C GLU A 508 -35.45 9.98 0.10
N GLN A 509 -36.05 9.26 1.05
CA GLN A 509 -36.17 9.73 2.43
C GLN A 509 -34.82 9.53 3.15
N LYS A 510 -34.23 10.62 3.63
CA LYS A 510 -33.02 10.57 4.47
C LYS A 510 -33.39 10.19 5.90
N GLN A 511 -32.68 9.24 6.49
CA GLN A 511 -32.84 8.89 7.90
C GLN A 511 -32.53 10.11 8.78
N LYS A 512 -33.51 10.56 9.56
CA LYS A 512 -33.32 11.63 10.55
C LYS A 512 -32.76 11.03 11.84
N VAL A 513 -31.44 11.00 11.96
CA VAL A 513 -30.77 10.54 13.20
C VAL A 513 -30.86 11.65 14.26
N PRO A 514 -31.43 11.39 15.45
CA PRO A 514 -31.50 12.38 16.53
C PRO A 514 -30.13 12.94 16.92
N LEU A 515 -30.04 14.26 17.07
CA LEU A 515 -28.82 14.93 17.53
C LEU A 515 -28.65 14.73 19.05
N GLY A 516 -27.44 14.40 19.45
CA GLY A 516 -26.96 14.44 20.83
C GLY A 516 -25.94 15.57 20.99
N THR A 517 -25.71 15.97 22.25
CA THR A 517 -24.76 17.04 22.57
C THR A 517 -23.78 16.50 23.60
N LEU A 518 -22.48 16.63 23.31
CA LEU A 518 -21.45 16.33 24.29
C LEU A 518 -21.55 17.33 25.46
N LYS A 519 -22.03 16.87 26.61
CA LYS A 519 -22.01 17.66 27.83
C LYS A 519 -20.59 17.55 28.38
N LYS A 520 -19.82 18.62 28.27
CA LYS A 520 -18.57 18.72 29.03
C LYS A 520 -18.97 18.87 30.50
N ASP A 521 -18.91 17.79 31.25
CA ASP A 521 -19.00 17.86 32.70
C ASP A 521 -17.94 18.88 33.14
N SER A 522 -18.38 19.93 33.86
CA SER A 522 -17.48 20.88 34.49
C SER A 522 -16.73 20.12 35.57
N LYS A 523 -15.61 19.48 35.18
CA LYS A 523 -14.74 18.75 36.10
C LYS A 523 -14.52 19.64 37.31
N SER A 524 -14.83 19.11 38.49
CA SER A 524 -14.64 19.86 39.74
C SER A 524 -13.16 20.28 39.82
N GLN A 525 -12.87 21.36 40.52
CA GLN A 525 -11.50 21.82 40.71
C GLN A 525 -10.61 20.69 41.27
N GLU A 526 -11.18 19.81 42.10
CA GLU A 526 -10.52 18.64 42.68
C GLU A 526 -10.20 17.54 41.64
N GLU A 527 -11.09 17.26 40.69
CA GLU A 527 -10.81 16.31 39.59
C GLU A 527 -9.80 16.86 38.59
N LYS A 528 -9.84 18.17 38.32
CA LYS A 528 -8.82 18.85 37.52
C LYS A 528 -7.47 18.79 38.23
N GLN A 529 -7.45 18.99 39.55
CA GLN A 529 -6.25 18.85 40.38
C GLN A 529 -5.73 17.41 40.30
N LYS A 530 -6.58 16.38 40.53
CA LYS A 530 -6.18 14.96 40.46
C LYS A 530 -5.64 14.57 39.09
N GLN A 531 -6.28 15.00 38.00
CA GLN A 531 -5.78 14.73 36.64
C GLN A 531 -4.49 15.50 36.32
N LEU A 532 -4.34 16.71 36.86
CA LEU A 532 -3.10 17.48 36.72
C LEU A 532 -1.97 16.81 37.50
N THR A 533 -2.22 16.40 38.75
CA THR A 533 -1.26 15.66 39.59
C THR A 533 -0.88 14.33 38.95
N GLU A 534 -1.83 13.59 38.38
CA GLU A 534 -1.55 12.32 37.70
C GLU A 534 -0.76 12.53 36.39
N LYS A 535 -1.07 13.59 35.62
CA LYS A 535 -0.26 13.96 34.44
C LYS A 535 1.13 14.43 34.81
N ILE A 536 1.26 15.20 35.89
CA ILE A 536 2.54 15.62 36.45
C ILE A 536 3.31 14.37 36.87
N ARG A 537 2.69 13.43 37.58
CA ARG A 537 3.28 12.14 37.98
C ARG A 537 3.74 11.32 36.78
N GLN A 538 2.92 11.18 35.74
CA GLN A 538 3.30 10.48 34.51
C GLN A 538 4.41 11.19 33.73
N GLN A 539 4.44 12.53 33.73
CA GLN A 539 5.53 13.30 33.14
C GLN A 539 6.80 13.19 33.99
N GLN A 540 6.69 13.17 35.32
CA GLN A 540 7.79 12.93 36.24
C GLN A 540 8.36 11.54 36.04
N GLU A 541 7.52 10.49 35.94
CA GLU A 541 7.94 9.12 35.64
C GLU A 541 8.64 9.03 34.28
N LYS A 542 8.13 9.73 33.25
CA LYS A 542 8.80 9.82 31.95
C LYS A 542 10.12 10.59 32.01
N LEU A 543 10.17 11.69 32.76
CA LEU A 543 11.37 12.50 32.93
C LEU A 543 12.43 11.75 33.75
N GLU A 544 12.02 11.03 34.80
CA GLU A 544 12.86 10.15 35.59
C GLU A 544 13.33 8.94 34.78
N ALA A 545 12.49 8.37 33.91
CA ALA A 545 12.92 7.33 32.98
C ALA A 545 13.97 7.86 31.97
N LEU A 546 13.82 9.11 31.52
CA LEU A 546 14.77 9.82 30.66
C LEU A 546 16.03 10.32 31.40
N GLN A 547 15.96 10.54 32.71
CA GLN A 547 17.10 10.94 33.55
C GLN A 547 17.87 9.74 34.12
N LYS A 548 17.20 8.60 34.32
CA LYS A 548 17.82 7.30 34.66
C LYS A 548 18.58 6.69 33.48
N THR A 549 18.39 7.20 32.26
CA THR A 549 19.34 6.98 31.16
C THR A 549 20.48 8.00 31.27
N THR A 550 21.53 7.67 32.02
CA THR A 550 22.76 8.45 32.06
C THR A 550 23.43 8.46 30.67
N PRO A 551 23.95 9.60 30.18
CA PRO A 551 24.79 9.60 29.00
C PRO A 551 26.13 8.93 29.34
N ILE A 552 26.42 7.81 28.69
CA ILE A 552 27.71 7.10 28.80
C ILE A 552 28.81 8.05 28.32
N ARG A 553 29.70 8.46 29.23
CA ARG A 553 30.83 9.35 28.91
C ARG A 553 32.20 8.67 29.07
N SER A 554 32.27 7.40 29.47
CA SER A 554 33.53 6.64 29.50
C SER A 554 33.33 5.12 29.39
N GLN A 555 34.40 4.41 29.01
CA GLN A 555 34.43 2.96 28.83
C GLN A 555 34.34 2.18 30.18
N ALA A 556 34.43 2.86 31.32
CA ALA A 556 34.41 2.25 32.66
C ALA A 556 33.00 2.05 33.25
N ASP A 557 31.97 2.71 32.70
CA ASP A 557 30.59 2.63 33.21
C ASP A 557 29.80 1.41 32.69
N LEU A 558 30.35 0.67 31.72
CA LEU A 558 29.71 -0.52 31.12
C LEU A 558 29.60 -1.74 32.05
N LYS A 559 30.26 -1.74 33.21
CA LYS A 559 30.26 -2.88 34.14
C LYS A 559 29.32 -2.72 35.35
N LYS A 560 28.49 -1.68 35.43
CA LYS A 560 27.64 -1.39 36.61
C LYS A 560 26.21 -0.96 36.26
N LEU A 561 25.51 -1.69 35.40
CA LEU A 561 24.05 -1.57 35.30
C LEU A 561 23.36 -2.83 35.84
N PRO A 562 22.40 -2.70 36.79
CA PRO A 562 21.63 -3.83 37.30
C PRO A 562 20.66 -4.36 36.25
N LEU A 563 20.70 -5.67 36.01
CA LEU A 563 19.60 -6.45 35.45
C LEU A 563 18.77 -6.95 36.63
N GLU A 564 17.60 -6.36 36.89
CA GLU A 564 16.51 -7.11 37.53
C GLU A 564 15.14 -6.76 36.96
N VAL A 565 14.51 -7.82 36.46
CA VAL A 565 13.13 -7.97 36.02
C VAL A 565 12.29 -8.19 37.27
N THR A 566 11.32 -7.31 37.55
CA THR A 566 10.31 -7.58 38.58
C THR A 566 9.22 -8.49 38.01
N THR A 567 9.29 -9.78 38.34
CA THR A 567 8.12 -10.66 38.44
C THR A 567 7.56 -10.57 39.86
N ARG A 568 6.25 -10.33 40.00
CA ARG A 568 5.55 -10.39 41.29
C ARG A 568 5.46 -11.85 41.80
N PRO A 569 5.55 -12.09 43.12
CA PRO A 569 5.55 -13.44 43.68
C PRO A 569 4.16 -13.91 44.16
N ALA A 570 3.99 -15.24 44.19
CA ALA A 570 3.03 -15.94 45.03
C ALA A 570 3.77 -17.05 45.81
N GLY A 571 3.59 -17.08 47.13
CA GLY A 571 3.51 -18.29 47.97
C GLY A 571 4.77 -19.11 48.31
N GLU A 572 5.26 -18.89 49.54
CA GLU A 572 5.50 -19.91 50.59
C GLU A 572 6.78 -20.82 50.67
N VAL A 573 7.50 -20.61 51.79
CA VAL A 573 8.00 -21.60 52.80
C VAL A 573 9.45 -22.14 52.73
N ASN A 574 10.24 -21.64 53.70
CA ASN A 574 11.25 -22.24 54.60
C ASN A 574 12.56 -22.95 54.12
N SER A 575 13.65 -22.30 54.59
CA SER A 575 14.72 -22.83 55.47
C SER A 575 15.97 -23.56 54.90
N LEU A 576 17.10 -22.87 55.15
CA LEU A 576 18.37 -23.32 55.73
C LEU A 576 19.46 -24.05 54.90
N THR A 577 20.67 -23.48 55.06
CA THR A 577 22.04 -24.05 55.14
C THR A 577 23.01 -24.07 53.94
N ARG A 578 24.15 -23.37 54.18
CA ARG A 578 25.48 -23.23 53.51
C ARG A 578 26.21 -24.59 53.34
N PRO A 579 27.18 -24.88 52.39
CA PRO A 579 28.50 -24.21 52.29
C PRO A 579 29.33 -24.16 50.96
N GLN A 580 30.28 -23.20 50.97
CA GLN A 580 31.65 -23.07 50.39
C GLN A 580 32.08 -23.49 48.94
N ARG A 581 32.70 -22.49 48.25
CA ARG A 581 33.92 -22.43 47.36
C ARG A 581 34.19 -23.54 46.30
N PRO A 582 34.78 -23.20 45.11
CA PRO A 582 36.25 -23.03 45.02
C PRO A 582 36.79 -21.97 44.03
N ARG A 583 38.12 -21.78 44.10
CA ARG A 583 39.02 -20.81 43.43
C ARG A 583 39.36 -21.19 41.98
N SER A 584 39.91 -20.23 41.21
CA SER A 584 40.63 -20.50 39.95
C SER A 584 41.97 -19.73 39.86
N PRO A 585 43.05 -20.33 39.29
CA PRO A 585 44.40 -19.74 39.09
C PRO A 585 44.67 -19.24 37.63
N PRO A 586 45.85 -18.63 37.31
CA PRO A 586 45.97 -17.47 36.40
C PRO A 586 46.94 -17.58 35.18
N LEU A 587 47.10 -16.42 34.47
CA LEU A 587 48.22 -15.87 33.63
C LEU A 587 48.28 -16.15 32.10
N PRO A 588 49.02 -15.36 31.26
CA PRO A 588 49.64 -14.02 31.45
C PRO A 588 49.50 -12.98 30.29
N ASP A 589 49.80 -11.71 30.62
CA ASP A 589 50.09 -10.54 29.76
C ASP A 589 51.49 -10.58 29.11
N VAL A 590 51.74 -9.81 28.02
CA VAL A 590 52.92 -8.92 27.85
C VAL A 590 52.63 -7.76 26.85
N ILE A 591 53.20 -6.60 27.19
CA ILE A 591 52.96 -5.20 26.83
C ILE A 591 54.08 -4.66 25.90
N LYS A 592 53.83 -3.52 25.20
CA LYS A 592 54.68 -2.27 25.05
C LYS A 592 54.65 -1.74 23.61
N ASN A 593 54.07 -0.57 23.29
CA ASN A 593 54.33 0.86 23.62
C ASN A 593 54.89 1.60 22.37
N ALA A 594 54.27 2.76 22.08
CA ALA A 594 54.49 3.73 20.99
C ALA A 594 55.73 4.65 21.24
N PRO A 595 55.98 5.84 20.60
CA PRO A 595 55.26 6.60 19.55
C PRO A 595 56.15 7.42 18.54
N SER A 596 55.48 8.28 17.73
CA SER A 596 55.84 9.68 17.36
C SER A 596 56.08 10.06 15.87
N ARG A 597 55.81 11.33 15.56
CA ARG A 597 55.43 12.01 14.28
C ARG A 597 56.57 13.00 13.83
N PRO A 598 56.34 13.91 12.84
CA PRO A 598 56.71 14.00 11.38
C PRO A 598 57.98 14.91 11.11
N PRO A 599 58.27 15.63 9.96
CA PRO A 599 57.72 15.83 8.58
C PRO A 599 58.84 15.82 7.44
N PRO A 600 58.89 16.65 6.35
CA PRO A 600 58.17 16.69 5.04
C PRO A 600 59.02 16.75 3.71
N SER A 601 58.32 16.73 2.54
CA SER A 601 58.54 17.49 1.24
C SER A 601 59.37 16.98 0.01
N LYS A 602 58.66 16.84 -1.16
CA LYS A 602 58.93 17.22 -2.61
C LYS A 602 60.22 16.77 -3.37
N PRO A 603 60.35 16.90 -4.73
CA PRO A 603 59.42 16.75 -5.89
C PRO A 603 59.99 16.09 -7.22
N LEU A 604 59.11 15.71 -8.19
CA LEU A 604 59.22 15.71 -9.70
C LEU A 604 60.36 14.92 -10.43
N PRO A 605 60.43 14.73 -11.79
CA PRO A 605 59.61 15.24 -12.93
C PRO A 605 59.24 14.27 -14.12
N LYS A 606 58.29 14.76 -14.95
CA LYS A 606 58.12 14.82 -16.43
C LYS A 606 58.77 13.81 -17.41
N SER A 607 58.04 13.47 -18.49
CA SER A 607 58.35 13.89 -19.88
C SER A 607 57.26 13.46 -20.89
N THR A 608 57.43 13.81 -22.17
CA THR A 608 56.46 14.44 -23.07
C THR A 608 56.25 13.64 -24.39
N SER A 609 55.13 13.93 -25.08
CA SER A 609 55.05 14.29 -26.52
C SER A 609 54.56 13.32 -27.61
N GLN A 610 53.56 13.84 -28.36
CA GLN A 610 53.43 13.99 -29.84
C GLN A 610 52.72 12.95 -30.76
N GLN A 611 51.50 13.35 -31.17
CA GLN A 611 50.91 13.52 -32.52
C GLN A 611 51.40 12.69 -33.75
N LYS A 612 50.46 12.18 -34.60
CA LYS A 612 50.01 12.80 -35.89
C LYS A 612 49.01 11.93 -36.72
N LYS A 613 48.32 12.63 -37.64
CA LYS A 613 47.15 12.31 -38.51
C LYS A 613 47.44 11.45 -39.76
N SER A 614 46.40 10.84 -40.37
CA SER A 614 45.87 11.15 -41.73
C SER A 614 44.96 10.05 -42.33
N SER A 615 44.07 10.45 -43.26
CA SER A 615 43.08 9.70 -44.08
C SER A 615 43.41 9.94 -45.58
N PRO A 616 42.57 9.72 -46.65
CA PRO A 616 41.36 8.90 -46.94
C PRO A 616 41.37 8.21 -48.37
N ALA A 617 40.28 7.50 -48.80
CA ALA A 617 39.58 7.59 -50.14
C ALA A 617 38.84 6.30 -50.63
N GLN A 618 37.74 6.48 -51.41
CA GLN A 618 36.73 5.54 -51.99
C GLN A 618 37.08 5.09 -53.46
N PRO A 619 36.16 4.64 -54.39
CA PRO A 619 34.90 3.83 -54.41
C PRO A 619 34.87 2.72 -55.51
N THR A 620 33.79 1.90 -55.67
CA THR A 620 33.14 1.50 -56.96
C THR A 620 31.94 0.52 -56.81
N VAL A 621 31.16 0.35 -57.90
CA VAL A 621 29.72 0.04 -58.03
C VAL A 621 29.41 -1.37 -58.59
N SER A 622 28.27 -2.01 -58.23
CA SER A 622 27.27 -2.70 -59.09
C SER A 622 26.54 -3.94 -58.48
N THR A 623 25.26 -4.10 -58.86
CA THR A 623 24.12 -4.94 -58.41
C THR A 623 24.02 -6.37 -59.03
N PRO A 624 22.95 -7.20 -58.87
CA PRO A 624 22.20 -7.70 -57.70
C PRO A 624 21.98 -9.26 -57.70
N LYS A 625 21.23 -9.77 -56.71
CA LYS A 625 20.61 -11.13 -56.55
C LYS A 625 21.34 -12.13 -55.62
N VAL A 626 21.08 -12.02 -54.31
CA VAL A 626 20.70 -13.15 -53.42
C VAL A 626 19.85 -12.57 -52.27
N ALA A 627 18.58 -12.29 -52.54
CA ALA A 627 17.63 -11.80 -51.54
C ALA A 627 16.70 -12.94 -51.11
N SER A 628 17.23 -13.88 -50.30
CA SER A 628 16.39 -14.75 -49.45
C SER A 628 17.14 -15.39 -48.27
N VAL A 629 18.45 -15.18 -48.15
CA VAL A 629 19.24 -15.72 -47.02
C VAL A 629 19.73 -14.61 -46.06
N LEU A 630 19.72 -13.34 -46.47
CA LEU A 630 20.14 -12.20 -45.63
C LEU A 630 19.10 -11.73 -44.61
N CYS A 631 17.81 -12.06 -44.78
CA CYS A 631 16.77 -11.66 -43.82
C CYS A 631 16.83 -12.46 -42.50
N ARG A 632 17.43 -13.67 -42.50
CA ARG A 632 17.67 -14.44 -41.27
C ARG A 632 18.94 -14.03 -40.51
N ILE A 633 19.89 -13.35 -41.17
CA ILE A 633 21.13 -12.89 -40.52
C ILE A 633 20.94 -11.49 -39.89
N GLN A 634 20.03 -10.65 -40.44
CA GLN A 634 19.69 -9.37 -39.80
C GLN A 634 18.85 -9.52 -38.52
N MET A 635 18.10 -10.63 -38.39
CA MET A 635 17.34 -10.96 -37.18
C MET A 635 18.22 -11.32 -35.98
N PHE A 636 19.45 -11.81 -36.19
CA PHE A 636 20.40 -12.01 -35.08
C PHE A 636 21.06 -10.71 -34.61
N ALA A 637 21.20 -9.72 -35.48
CA ALA A 637 21.91 -8.46 -35.16
C ALA A 637 21.09 -7.49 -34.29
N ASN A 638 19.75 -7.49 -34.40
CA ASN A 638 18.91 -6.60 -33.58
C ASN A 638 18.61 -7.17 -32.18
N THR A 639 18.52 -8.49 -32.03
CA THR A 639 18.46 -9.14 -30.70
C THR A 639 19.78 -8.98 -29.94
N PHE A 640 20.92 -8.87 -30.64
CA PHE A 640 22.22 -8.63 -30.02
C PHE A 640 22.43 -7.21 -29.49
N ASN A 641 21.78 -6.19 -30.07
CA ASN A 641 21.85 -4.81 -29.57
C ASN A 641 21.07 -4.61 -28.27
N VAL A 642 19.99 -5.38 -28.06
CA VAL A 642 19.25 -5.39 -26.78
C VAL A 642 20.10 -6.00 -25.65
N PHE A 643 20.90 -7.05 -25.96
CA PHE A 643 21.86 -7.66 -25.03
C PHE A 643 23.06 -6.77 -24.64
N LEU A 644 23.40 -5.75 -25.42
CA LEU A 644 24.51 -4.83 -25.09
C LEU A 644 24.10 -3.71 -24.12
N LEU A 645 22.80 -3.42 -24.02
CA LEU A 645 22.25 -2.45 -23.07
C LEU A 645 21.92 -3.07 -21.70
N SER A 646 21.65 -4.38 -21.62
CA SER A 646 21.37 -5.10 -20.36
C SER A 646 22.55 -5.13 -19.39
N ASP A 647 23.77 -4.92 -19.87
CA ASP A 647 24.98 -4.91 -19.05
C ASP A 647 25.17 -3.60 -18.26
N LYS A 648 24.48 -2.50 -18.63
CA LYS A 648 24.55 -1.23 -17.89
C LYS A 648 23.82 -1.37 -16.56
N GLY A 649 24.53 -1.08 -15.47
CA GLY A 649 24.00 -1.15 -14.11
C GLY A 649 24.43 -2.38 -13.31
N LEU A 650 25.11 -3.36 -13.95
CA LEU A 650 25.67 -4.53 -13.27
C LEU A 650 26.71 -4.12 -12.22
N HIS A 651 26.69 -4.80 -11.07
CA HIS A 651 27.71 -4.67 -10.03
C HIS A 651 28.83 -5.67 -10.32
N VAL A 652 30.05 -5.17 -10.32
CA VAL A 652 31.25 -5.93 -10.70
C VAL A 652 32.38 -5.59 -9.75
N GLU A 653 33.30 -6.53 -9.57
CA GLU A 653 34.62 -6.27 -9.00
C GLU A 653 35.65 -6.26 -10.12
N VAL A 654 36.50 -5.23 -10.12
CA VAL A 654 37.59 -5.09 -11.09
C VAL A 654 38.90 -5.00 -10.34
N ARG A 655 39.89 -5.79 -10.80
CA ARG A 655 41.24 -5.77 -10.24
C ARG A 655 42.03 -4.58 -10.79
N VAL A 656 42.46 -3.68 -9.90
CA VAL A 656 43.32 -2.53 -10.22
C VAL A 656 44.55 -2.59 -9.33
N ASN A 657 45.75 -2.54 -9.90
CA ASN A 657 47.02 -2.59 -9.14
C ASN A 657 47.12 -3.76 -8.13
N LYS A 658 46.60 -4.94 -8.52
CA LYS A 658 46.54 -6.18 -7.70
C LYS A 658 45.53 -6.19 -6.55
N GLU A 659 44.70 -5.16 -6.40
CA GLU A 659 43.58 -5.12 -5.44
C GLU A 659 42.22 -5.11 -6.16
N TRP A 660 41.19 -5.67 -5.53
CA TRP A 660 39.84 -5.73 -6.09
C TRP A 660 39.00 -4.54 -5.63
N PHE A 661 38.32 -3.91 -6.58
CA PHE A 661 37.46 -2.76 -6.32
C PHE A 661 36.05 -3.00 -6.85
N THR A 662 35.05 -2.75 -6.02
CA THR A 662 33.64 -2.83 -6.41
C THR A 662 33.23 -1.59 -7.20
N GLY A 663 32.46 -1.79 -8.26
CA GLY A 663 31.91 -0.71 -9.04
C GLY A 663 30.74 -1.14 -9.90
N ARG A 664 30.20 -0.17 -10.64
CA ARG A 664 29.03 -0.34 -11.50
C ARG A 664 29.38 -0.08 -12.95
N VAL A 665 28.88 -0.92 -13.85
CA VAL A 665 28.99 -0.69 -15.31
C VAL A 665 28.11 0.48 -15.71
N THR A 666 28.71 1.55 -16.22
CA THR A 666 28.04 2.80 -16.62
C THR A 666 27.91 2.97 -18.13
N ALA A 667 28.81 2.34 -18.90
CA ALA A 667 28.76 2.29 -20.35
C ALA A 667 29.28 0.95 -20.86
N VAL A 668 28.81 0.55 -22.04
CA VAL A 668 29.19 -0.70 -22.72
C VAL A 668 29.52 -0.33 -24.16
N GLU A 669 30.64 -0.82 -24.66
CA GLU A 669 31.13 -0.57 -26.03
C GLU A 669 31.63 -1.87 -26.65
N MET A 670 31.35 -2.10 -27.94
CA MET A 670 31.87 -3.26 -28.66
C MET A 670 33.20 -2.89 -29.33
N GLY A 671 34.31 -3.47 -28.86
CA GLY A 671 35.61 -3.43 -29.53
C GLY A 671 35.69 -4.43 -30.67
N LYS A 672 36.73 -4.34 -31.51
CA LYS A 672 36.86 -5.16 -32.73
C LYS A 672 36.72 -6.68 -32.48
N ASN A 673 37.12 -7.18 -31.30
CA ASN A 673 37.07 -8.59 -30.92
C ASN A 673 36.51 -8.88 -29.50
N ALA A 674 36.05 -7.88 -28.73
CA ALA A 674 35.58 -8.07 -27.35
C ALA A 674 34.64 -6.94 -26.86
N VAL A 675 33.72 -7.25 -25.94
CA VAL A 675 32.84 -6.26 -25.29
C VAL A 675 33.60 -5.58 -24.16
N ARG A 676 33.55 -4.25 -24.09
CA ARG A 676 34.19 -3.44 -23.05
C ARG A 676 33.15 -2.77 -22.15
N TRP A 677 33.39 -2.82 -20.85
CA TRP A 677 32.59 -2.17 -19.81
C TRP A 677 33.33 -0.97 -19.23
N LYS A 678 32.62 0.15 -19.04
CA LYS A 678 33.10 1.30 -18.28
C LYS A 678 32.60 1.20 -16.85
N VAL A 679 33.47 0.79 -15.92
CA VAL A 679 33.12 0.59 -14.52
C VAL A 679 33.44 1.85 -13.71
N LYS A 680 32.46 2.38 -12.99
CA LYS A 680 32.63 3.46 -12.01
C LYS A 680 32.72 2.85 -10.61
N PHE A 681 33.79 3.13 -9.87
CA PHE A 681 34.03 2.52 -8.58
C PHE A 681 33.19 3.16 -7.46
N ASP A 682 32.68 2.35 -6.54
CA ASP A 682 31.83 2.79 -5.43
C ASP A 682 32.65 3.46 -4.31
N TYR A 683 33.90 3.05 -4.13
CA TYR A 683 34.86 3.61 -3.18
C TYR A 683 36.27 3.59 -3.77
N VAL A 684 36.95 4.74 -3.77
CA VAL A 684 38.30 4.90 -4.33
C VAL A 684 39.24 5.34 -3.20
N PRO A 685 40.08 4.45 -2.65
CA PRO A 685 40.84 4.75 -1.42
C PRO A 685 42.03 5.71 -1.62
N THR A 686 42.47 5.98 -2.86
CA THR A 686 43.67 6.79 -3.16
C THR A 686 43.55 7.58 -4.48
N ASP A 687 44.17 8.76 -4.54
CA ASP A 687 44.19 9.68 -5.71
C ASP A 687 44.85 9.09 -6.99
N THR A 688 45.45 7.90 -6.90
CA THR A 688 46.11 7.18 -8.00
C THR A 688 45.20 6.19 -8.72
N THR A 689 44.00 5.91 -8.20
CA THR A 689 43.05 4.98 -8.81
C THR A 689 41.95 5.77 -9.56
N PRO A 690 41.74 5.55 -10.87
CA PRO A 690 40.75 6.30 -11.65
C PRO A 690 39.33 6.11 -11.11
N ARG A 691 38.50 7.16 -11.12
CA ARG A 691 37.08 7.08 -10.69
C ARG A 691 36.24 6.18 -11.60
N ASP A 692 36.68 6.00 -12.83
CA ASP A 692 36.09 5.16 -13.85
C ASP A 692 37.17 4.50 -14.72
N ARG A 693 36.96 3.24 -15.12
CA ARG A 693 37.91 2.47 -15.94
C ARG A 693 37.20 1.59 -16.96
N TRP A 694 37.76 1.50 -18.16
CA TRP A 694 37.33 0.53 -19.17
C TRP A 694 38.00 -0.82 -18.94
N VAL A 695 37.20 -1.89 -18.98
CA VAL A 695 37.63 -3.28 -18.80
C VAL A 695 36.95 -4.17 -19.83
N GLU A 696 37.56 -5.30 -20.17
CA GLU A 696 36.98 -6.27 -21.11
C GLU A 696 36.09 -7.28 -20.36
N LYS A 697 34.87 -7.48 -20.87
CA LYS A 697 33.90 -8.45 -20.33
C LYS A 697 34.47 -9.86 -20.49
N GLY A 698 34.63 -10.58 -19.37
CA GLY A 698 35.20 -11.93 -19.32
C GLY A 698 36.72 -12.01 -19.12
N SER A 699 37.41 -10.87 -18.92
CA SER A 699 38.82 -10.86 -18.50
C SER A 699 38.99 -11.41 -17.08
N GLU A 700 40.14 -12.03 -16.79
CA GLU A 700 40.50 -12.52 -15.45
C GLU A 700 40.54 -11.42 -14.38
N ASP A 701 40.61 -10.16 -14.81
CA ASP A 701 40.59 -8.96 -13.96
C ASP A 701 39.18 -8.44 -13.65
N VAL A 702 38.10 -9.10 -14.11
CA VAL A 702 36.70 -8.67 -13.93
C VAL A 702 35.84 -9.83 -13.42
N ARG A 703 35.11 -9.60 -12.32
CA ARG A 703 34.19 -10.59 -11.74
C ARG A 703 32.81 -9.98 -11.56
N LEU A 704 31.77 -10.69 -12.01
CA LEU A 704 30.38 -10.32 -11.78
C LEU A 704 30.00 -10.65 -10.33
N MET A 705 29.45 -9.67 -9.62
CA MET A 705 28.87 -9.90 -8.31
C MET A 705 27.49 -10.54 -8.49
N LYS A 706 27.35 -11.83 -8.18
CA LYS A 706 26.02 -12.47 -8.14
C LYS A 706 25.19 -11.83 -7.01
N PRO A 707 23.89 -11.53 -7.22
CA PRO A 707 23.00 -11.27 -6.09
C PRO A 707 22.93 -12.54 -5.21
N PRO A 708 22.80 -12.42 -3.89
CA PRO A 708 22.70 -13.58 -3.01
C PRO A 708 21.41 -14.33 -3.34
N SER A 709 21.55 -15.51 -3.93
CA SER A 709 20.51 -16.52 -4.04
C SER A 709 21.04 -17.81 -3.40
N PRO A 710 20.16 -18.60 -2.74
CA PRO A 710 20.55 -19.60 -1.77
C PRO A 710 21.25 -20.79 -2.44
N GLU A 711 22.38 -21.19 -1.87
CA GLU A 711 23.14 -22.37 -2.29
C GLU A 711 22.33 -23.65 -2.03
N TYR A 712 22.03 -24.37 -3.10
CA TYR A 712 21.94 -25.84 -3.08
C TYR A 712 23.09 -26.38 -3.92
N GLN A 713 23.99 -27.12 -3.30
CA GLN A 713 24.94 -27.99 -3.98
C GLN A 713 24.60 -29.44 -3.62
N THR A 714 24.25 -30.21 -4.63
CA THR A 714 24.39 -31.68 -4.66
C THR A 714 25.72 -32.03 -5.32
N PRO A 715 26.41 -33.10 -4.89
CA PRO A 715 27.38 -33.79 -5.73
C PRO A 715 26.79 -35.07 -6.34
N ASP A 716 27.24 -35.33 -7.56
CA ASP A 716 26.82 -36.35 -8.53
C ASP A 716 27.40 -37.77 -8.28
N THR A 717 26.59 -38.77 -8.68
CA THR A 717 26.85 -40.13 -9.23
C THR A 717 27.95 -41.06 -8.71
N GLN A 718 27.54 -42.29 -8.35
CA GLN A 718 28.03 -43.55 -8.95
C GLN A 718 26.90 -44.59 -9.02
N GLN A 719 27.01 -45.45 -10.03
CA GLN A 719 26.04 -46.38 -10.62
C GLN A 719 25.60 -47.53 -9.69
N GLU A 720 24.37 -48.04 -9.87
CA GLU A 720 24.11 -49.40 -10.35
C GLU A 720 22.59 -49.66 -10.51
N GLU A 721 22.28 -50.52 -11.47
CA GLU A 721 20.96 -50.89 -12.01
C GLU A 721 20.12 -51.73 -11.03
N GLU A 722 18.79 -51.60 -11.05
CA GLU A 722 17.89 -52.72 -11.37
C GLU A 722 16.41 -52.33 -11.44
N VAL A 723 15.67 -53.20 -12.10
CA VAL A 723 14.38 -53.05 -12.80
C VAL A 723 13.20 -53.39 -11.86
N ILE A 724 11.99 -52.88 -12.17
CA ILE A 724 10.68 -53.61 -12.26
C ILE A 724 9.47 -52.72 -11.88
N ALA A 725 8.73 -52.36 -12.93
CA ALA A 725 7.28 -52.46 -13.19
C ALA A 725 6.16 -51.95 -12.22
N ALA A 726 5.25 -51.21 -12.87
CA ALA A 726 3.78 -51.29 -12.84
C ALA A 726 2.95 -50.69 -11.68
N GLU A 727 2.25 -49.60 -12.05
CA GLU A 727 0.86 -49.16 -11.77
C GLU A 727 -0.16 -50.18 -11.18
N PRO A 728 -1.41 -49.78 -10.80
CA PRO A 728 -1.95 -48.47 -10.36
C PRO A 728 -3.00 -48.56 -9.22
N SER A 729 -3.62 -47.42 -8.90
CA SER A 729 -5.07 -47.24 -8.71
C SER A 729 -5.76 -47.42 -7.34
N THR A 730 -6.55 -46.37 -7.06
CA THR A 730 -7.92 -46.34 -6.52
C THR A 730 -8.20 -46.34 -5.01
N SER A 731 -8.94 -45.29 -4.66
CA SER A 731 -10.22 -45.30 -3.94
C SER A 731 -10.17 -45.22 -2.42
N ASP A 732 -10.63 -44.04 -1.99
CA ASP A 732 -11.59 -43.79 -0.92
C ASP A 732 -11.31 -44.38 0.47
N CYS A 733 -11.16 -43.49 1.45
CA CYS A 733 -11.96 -43.66 2.66
C CYS A 733 -12.29 -42.32 3.33
N VAL A 734 -13.60 -42.13 3.44
CA VAL A 734 -14.30 -41.16 4.25
C VAL A 734 -14.05 -41.42 5.74
N ARG A 735 -13.67 -40.35 6.42
CA ARG A 735 -13.97 -39.94 7.81
C ARG A 735 -14.91 -40.86 8.62
N ILE A 736 -14.41 -41.41 9.73
CA ILE A 736 -15.22 -41.70 10.93
C ILE A 736 -14.41 -41.32 12.18
N GLU A 737 -15.08 -40.64 13.12
CA GLU A 737 -14.57 -40.22 14.44
C GLU A 737 -14.09 -41.40 15.30
N PRO A 738 -13.19 -41.16 16.29
CA PRO A 738 -12.68 -42.23 17.11
C PRO A 738 -13.64 -42.52 18.26
N ASP A 739 -14.15 -43.75 18.32
CA ASP A 739 -14.48 -44.36 19.61
C ASP A 739 -13.60 -45.60 19.84
N THR A 740 -13.33 -45.78 21.12
CA THR A 740 -12.23 -46.49 21.76
C THR A 740 -12.22 -48.01 21.57
N THR A 741 -11.03 -48.61 21.77
CA THR A 741 -10.70 -50.04 22.00
C THR A 741 -10.05 -50.84 20.86
N GLY A 742 -8.72 -50.98 20.94
CA GLY A 742 -7.91 -51.96 20.19
C GLY A 742 -6.41 -51.67 20.40
N PRO A 743 -5.55 -52.67 20.75
CA PRO A 743 -4.14 -52.43 21.04
C PRO A 743 -3.36 -52.31 19.73
N SER A 744 -3.34 -51.13 19.11
CA SER A 744 -2.32 -50.83 18.10
C SER A 744 -0.98 -50.73 18.81
N SER A 745 -0.03 -51.55 18.40
CA SER A 745 1.27 -51.71 19.07
C SER A 745 1.87 -50.34 19.39
N SER A 746 2.16 -50.10 20.67
CA SER A 746 2.80 -48.87 21.18
C SER A 746 4.05 -48.45 20.41
N GLN A 747 4.65 -49.38 19.65
CA GLN A 747 5.83 -49.19 18.83
C GLN A 747 5.62 -48.24 17.64
N GLU A 748 4.54 -48.36 16.86
CA GLU A 748 4.33 -47.52 15.66
C GLU A 748 4.11 -46.04 16.01
N THR A 749 3.44 -45.77 17.13
CA THR A 749 3.26 -44.41 17.65
C THR A 749 4.58 -43.82 18.13
N VAL A 750 5.42 -44.63 18.76
CA VAL A 750 6.77 -44.22 19.20
C VAL A 750 7.66 -43.91 17.99
N ASP A 751 7.62 -44.74 16.94
CA ASP A 751 8.44 -44.54 15.74
C ASP A 751 8.04 -43.25 14.99
N LEU A 752 6.74 -42.94 14.92
CA LEU A 752 6.25 -41.68 14.36
C LEU A 752 6.72 -40.46 15.17
N LEU A 753 6.66 -40.53 16.51
CA LEU A 753 7.13 -39.46 17.39
C LEU A 753 8.64 -39.23 17.28
N VAL A 754 9.43 -40.32 17.20
CA VAL A 754 10.88 -40.26 16.98
C VAL A 754 11.19 -39.58 15.65
N GLN A 755 10.44 -39.89 14.59
CA GLN A 755 10.61 -39.27 13.28
C GLN A 755 10.24 -37.78 13.27
N ILE A 756 9.17 -37.38 13.95
CA ILE A 756 8.79 -35.96 14.12
C ILE A 756 9.89 -35.21 14.86
N LEU A 757 10.37 -35.74 15.99
CA LEU A 757 11.44 -35.12 16.78
C LEU A 757 12.72 -34.94 15.96
N ARG A 758 13.11 -35.97 15.20
CA ARG A 758 14.28 -35.92 14.29
C ARG A 758 14.14 -34.83 13.24
N ASN A 759 12.96 -34.71 12.62
CA ASN A 759 12.69 -33.67 11.62
C ASN A 759 12.77 -32.26 12.24
N CYS A 760 12.19 -32.06 13.43
CA CYS A 760 12.25 -30.79 14.15
C CYS A 760 13.70 -30.37 14.47
N LEU A 761 14.50 -31.28 15.03
CA LEU A 761 15.89 -31.00 15.40
C LEU A 761 16.78 -30.70 14.18
N ARG A 762 16.51 -31.33 13.04
CA ARG A 762 17.24 -31.08 11.79
C ARG A 762 16.85 -29.74 11.16
N TYR A 763 15.59 -29.34 11.25
CA TYR A 763 15.09 -28.09 10.69
C TYR A 763 15.66 -26.88 11.43
N PHE A 764 15.68 -26.93 12.77
CA PHE A 764 16.14 -25.81 13.62
C PHE A 764 17.61 -25.87 14.03
N LEU A 765 18.44 -26.68 13.35
CA LEU A 765 19.84 -26.91 13.76
C LEU A 765 20.67 -25.60 13.77
N PRO A 766 21.24 -25.20 14.93
CA PRO A 766 22.07 -24.00 15.01
C PRO A 766 23.36 -24.10 14.16
N PRO A 767 23.86 -22.98 13.59
CA PRO A 767 24.98 -22.99 12.63
C PRO A 767 26.34 -23.52 13.12
N ASN A 768 26.50 -23.86 14.40
CA ASN A 768 27.74 -24.41 14.97
C ASN A 768 27.44 -25.47 16.05
N PHE A 769 26.28 -26.13 15.96
CA PHE A 769 25.94 -27.18 16.93
C PHE A 769 26.87 -28.38 16.76
N PRO A 770 27.35 -29.02 17.85
CA PRO A 770 28.36 -30.09 17.76
C PRO A 770 27.95 -31.31 16.93
N ILE A 771 26.63 -31.57 16.83
CA ILE A 771 26.08 -32.69 16.08
C ILE A 771 25.62 -32.20 14.71
N SER A 772 26.15 -32.80 13.65
CA SER A 772 25.81 -32.45 12.26
C SER A 772 24.43 -32.97 11.84
N LYS A 773 23.84 -32.40 10.79
CA LYS A 773 22.58 -32.91 10.21
C LYS A 773 22.67 -34.37 9.77
N LYS A 774 23.86 -34.82 9.35
CA LYS A 774 24.09 -36.20 8.91
C LYS A 774 24.06 -37.16 10.10
N GLU A 775 24.78 -36.86 11.17
CA GLU A 775 24.78 -37.66 12.41
C GLU A 775 23.39 -37.70 13.03
N LEU A 776 22.67 -36.58 13.08
CA LEU A 776 21.32 -36.51 13.61
C LEU A 776 20.30 -37.35 12.81
N SER A 777 20.59 -37.61 11.54
CA SER A 777 19.74 -38.45 10.67
C SER A 777 20.00 -39.95 10.88
N SER A 778 21.16 -40.33 11.40
CA SER A 778 21.55 -41.73 11.65
C SER A 778 21.40 -42.18 13.11
N MET A 779 21.02 -41.29 14.04
CA MET A 779 20.87 -41.62 15.47
C MET A 779 19.71 -42.60 15.72
N SER A 780 19.93 -43.55 16.64
CA SER A 780 18.90 -44.49 17.10
C SER A 780 17.82 -43.79 17.94
N SER A 781 16.72 -44.49 18.24
CA SER A 781 15.66 -43.99 19.13
C SER A 781 16.20 -43.68 20.54
N GLU A 782 17.04 -44.55 21.09
CA GLU A 782 17.66 -44.36 22.41
C GLU A 782 18.62 -43.16 22.43
N GLU A 783 19.37 -42.95 21.36
CA GLU A 783 20.29 -41.81 21.22
C GLU A 783 19.55 -40.48 21.08
N LEU A 784 18.41 -40.46 20.38
CA LEU A 784 17.54 -39.29 20.28
C LEU A 784 16.88 -38.94 21.63
N MET A 785 16.54 -39.95 22.44
CA MET A 785 16.03 -39.73 23.80
C MET A 785 17.10 -39.13 24.74
N ALA A 786 18.38 -39.46 24.50
CA ALA A 786 19.52 -38.88 25.22
C ALA A 786 20.05 -37.58 24.60
N PHE A 787 19.42 -37.06 23.54
CA PHE A 787 19.87 -35.86 22.85
C PHE A 787 19.86 -34.64 23.78
N PRO A 788 20.92 -33.80 23.79
CA PRO A 788 21.05 -32.69 24.73
C PRO A 788 20.18 -31.48 24.31
N LEU A 789 18.85 -31.65 24.36
CA LEU A 789 17.84 -30.66 23.94
C LEU A 789 18.05 -29.30 24.62
N LYS A 790 18.43 -29.32 25.90
CA LYS A 790 18.66 -28.09 26.67
C LYS A 790 19.81 -27.25 26.10
N GLU A 791 20.90 -27.90 25.69
CA GLU A 791 22.05 -27.21 25.10
C GLU A 791 21.77 -26.80 23.65
N TYR A 792 21.02 -27.62 22.92
CA TYR A 792 20.53 -27.32 21.58
C TYR A 792 19.70 -26.02 21.55
N PHE A 793 18.66 -25.92 22.38
CA PHE A 793 17.81 -24.74 22.42
C PHE A 793 18.55 -23.51 22.94
N LYS A 794 19.49 -23.69 23.88
CA LYS A 794 20.33 -22.60 24.37
C LYS A 794 21.22 -22.02 23.26
N GLN A 795 21.84 -22.86 22.42
CA GLN A 795 22.63 -22.38 21.28
C GLN A 795 21.77 -21.74 20.19
N TYR A 796 20.58 -22.29 19.96
CA TYR A 796 19.60 -21.71 19.04
C TYR A 796 19.16 -20.30 19.50
N GLU A 797 18.82 -20.16 20.78
CA GLU A 797 18.46 -18.87 21.40
C GLU A 797 19.59 -17.85 21.30
N VAL A 798 20.84 -18.26 21.59
CA VAL A 798 22.02 -17.40 21.42
C VAL A 798 22.18 -16.95 19.96
N GLY A 799 21.95 -17.84 19.00
CA GLY A 799 21.96 -17.51 17.56
C GLY A 799 20.91 -16.46 17.20
N LEU A 800 19.67 -16.63 17.67
CA LEU A 800 18.59 -15.68 17.45
C LEU A 800 18.84 -14.33 18.13
N GLN A 801 19.36 -14.34 19.36
CA GLN A 801 19.73 -13.14 20.10
C GLN A 801 20.81 -12.34 19.34
N ASN A 802 21.85 -13.01 18.85
CA ASN A 802 22.92 -12.39 18.07
C ASN A 802 22.40 -11.82 16.75
N LEU A 803 21.51 -12.55 16.07
CA LEU A 803 20.88 -12.09 14.84
C LEU A 803 20.03 -10.84 15.07
N CYS A 804 19.18 -10.85 16.10
CA CYS A 804 18.37 -9.69 16.50
C CYS A 804 19.25 -8.49 16.86
N ASN A 805 20.31 -8.71 17.65
CA ASN A 805 21.28 -7.67 18.00
C ASN A 805 21.99 -7.10 16.76
N SER A 806 22.29 -7.94 15.76
CA SER A 806 22.90 -7.48 14.50
C SER A 806 21.95 -6.59 13.69
N TYR A 807 20.66 -6.92 13.64
CA TYR A 807 19.64 -6.10 12.99
C TYR A 807 19.42 -4.79 13.72
N GLN A 808 19.35 -4.83 15.06
CA GLN A 808 19.25 -3.65 15.91
C GLN A 808 20.44 -2.71 15.67
N THR A 809 21.66 -3.24 15.70
CA THR A 809 22.90 -2.47 15.48
C THR A 809 22.93 -1.85 14.08
N ARG A 810 22.52 -2.60 13.04
CA ARG A 810 22.47 -2.08 11.67
C ARG A 810 21.39 -1.02 11.47
N ALA A 811 20.25 -1.18 12.15
CA ALA A 811 19.18 -0.19 12.16
C ALA A 811 19.62 1.10 12.86
N ASP A 812 20.26 0.99 14.02
CA ASP A 812 20.76 2.13 14.79
C ASP A 812 21.89 2.87 14.05
N ALA A 813 22.79 2.13 13.39
CA ALA A 813 23.84 2.72 12.55
C ALA A 813 23.25 3.50 11.37
N ARG A 814 22.21 2.96 10.71
CA ARG A 814 21.50 3.66 9.63
C ARG A 814 20.73 4.89 10.15
N ALA A 815 20.11 4.79 11.32
CA ALA A 815 19.43 5.92 11.95
C ALA A 815 20.40 7.06 12.26
N LYS A 816 21.57 6.74 12.86
CA LYS A 816 22.63 7.72 13.12
C LYS A 816 23.17 8.36 11.84
N ALA A 817 23.44 7.58 10.80
CA ALA A 817 23.88 8.12 9.51
C ALA A 817 22.81 9.03 8.87
N CYS A 818 21.53 8.70 9.02
CA CYS A 818 20.43 9.54 8.55
C CYS A 818 20.34 10.85 9.34
N GLU A 819 20.48 10.82 10.67
CA GLU A 819 20.49 12.01 11.51
C GLU A 819 21.69 12.91 11.22
N GLU A 820 22.87 12.34 10.97
CA GLU A 820 24.07 13.10 10.62
C GLU A 820 23.95 13.74 9.23
N ASN A 821 23.37 13.03 8.26
CA ASN A 821 23.05 13.59 6.94
C ASN A 821 22.00 14.71 7.04
N LEU A 822 21.00 14.57 7.92
CA LEU A 822 20.01 15.60 8.17
C LEU A 822 20.66 16.85 8.77
N ARG A 823 21.48 16.70 9.82
CA ARG A 823 22.23 17.81 10.43
C ARG A 823 23.16 18.51 9.44
N ASN A 824 23.85 17.75 8.59
CA ASN A 824 24.70 18.31 7.54
C ASN A 824 23.88 19.07 6.48
N SER A 825 22.67 18.59 6.16
CA SER A 825 21.76 19.27 5.24
C SER A 825 21.18 20.54 5.85
N GLU A 826 20.80 20.52 7.12
CA GLU A 826 20.35 21.70 7.88
C GLU A 826 21.45 22.75 7.98
N LYS A 827 22.70 22.34 8.23
CA LYS A 827 23.85 23.25 8.24
C LYS A 827 24.07 23.89 6.86
N LYS A 828 24.01 23.10 5.79
CA LYS A 828 24.12 23.62 4.41
C LYS A 828 22.96 24.55 4.05
N LEU A 829 21.75 24.24 4.51
CA LEU A 829 20.57 25.09 4.32
C LEU A 829 20.81 26.45 4.99
N LYS A 830 21.22 26.45 6.26
CA LYS A 830 21.52 27.68 7.01
C LYS A 830 22.65 28.50 6.38
N GLU A 831 23.74 27.85 5.97
CA GLU A 831 24.83 28.54 5.25
C GLU A 831 24.36 29.12 3.90
N THR A 832 23.41 28.49 3.23
CA THR A 832 22.85 28.97 1.96
C THR A 832 21.89 30.13 2.21
N GLU A 833 21.06 30.07 3.25
CA GLU A 833 20.19 31.17 3.71
C GLU A 833 21.02 32.41 4.10
N GLU A 834 22.11 32.24 4.84
CA GLU A 834 23.01 33.34 5.21
C GLU A 834 23.68 33.97 3.97
N LYS A 835 24.11 33.15 3.00
CA LYS A 835 24.66 33.63 1.73
C LYS A 835 23.61 34.37 0.90
N LEU A 836 22.38 33.85 0.86
CA LEU A 836 21.26 34.47 0.15
C LEU A 836 20.93 35.82 0.79
N GLN A 837 20.87 35.90 2.12
CA GLN A 837 20.63 37.17 2.81
C GLN A 837 21.71 38.20 2.50
N LYS A 838 22.98 37.78 2.54
CA LYS A 838 24.11 38.67 2.22
C LYS A 838 24.07 39.13 0.76
N LEU A 839 23.67 38.25 -0.16
CA LEU A 839 23.48 38.59 -1.57
C LEU A 839 22.36 39.61 -1.74
N ARG A 840 21.20 39.38 -1.10
CA ARG A 840 20.06 40.31 -1.09
C ARG A 840 20.47 41.69 -0.56
N THR A 841 21.16 41.76 0.57
CA THR A 841 21.67 43.03 1.12
C THR A 841 22.62 43.74 0.15
N ASN A 842 23.54 43.00 -0.49
CA ASN A 842 24.45 43.57 -1.47
C ASN A 842 23.72 44.09 -2.72
N ILE A 843 22.69 43.38 -3.19
CA ILE A 843 21.89 43.79 -4.34
C ILE A 843 21.09 45.06 -4.02
N VAL A 844 20.44 45.13 -2.86
CA VAL A 844 19.74 46.35 -2.41
C VAL A 844 20.70 47.54 -2.37
N ALA A 845 21.89 47.37 -1.77
CA ALA A 845 22.90 48.43 -1.71
C ALA A 845 23.43 48.85 -3.09
N LEU A 846 23.43 47.94 -4.07
CA LEU A 846 23.80 48.26 -5.46
C LEU A 846 22.68 49.00 -6.18
N LEU A 847 21.43 48.55 -6.01
CA LEU A 847 20.24 49.17 -6.59
C LEU A 847 20.03 50.59 -6.09
N GLN A 848 20.22 50.84 -4.79
CA GLN A 848 20.15 52.19 -4.19
C GLN A 848 21.25 53.14 -4.70
N LYS A 849 22.36 52.61 -5.24
CA LYS A 849 23.41 53.45 -5.86
C LYS A 849 23.14 53.76 -7.33
N VAL A 850 22.30 52.98 -7.99
CA VAL A 850 21.97 53.13 -9.42
C VAL A 850 20.67 53.92 -9.60
N GLN A 851 19.73 53.83 -8.64
CA GLN A 851 18.47 54.56 -8.61
C GLN A 851 18.21 55.12 -7.21
N GLU A 852 18.03 56.45 -7.13
CA GLU A 852 17.92 57.19 -5.86
C GLU A 852 16.57 56.99 -5.12
N ASP A 853 15.54 56.46 -5.78
CA ASP A 853 14.15 56.34 -5.26
C ASP A 853 13.62 54.88 -5.20
N ILE A 854 14.46 53.88 -4.92
CA ILE A 854 14.01 52.49 -4.69
C ILE A 854 13.67 52.26 -3.21
N ASP A 855 12.39 51.99 -2.93
CA ASP A 855 11.88 51.56 -1.62
C ASP A 855 11.45 50.08 -1.67
N ILE A 856 12.34 49.18 -1.23
CA ILE A 856 12.10 47.73 -1.13
C ILE A 856 12.15 47.35 0.35
N ASN A 857 11.03 46.86 0.89
CA ASN A 857 10.87 46.66 2.34
C ASN A 857 10.83 45.17 2.74
N THR A 858 10.74 44.25 1.78
CA THR A 858 10.75 42.80 2.04
C THR A 858 11.62 42.02 1.06
N ASP A 859 12.13 40.86 1.50
CA ASP A 859 12.92 39.96 0.67
C ASP A 859 12.14 39.43 -0.55
N ASP A 860 10.83 39.23 -0.40
CA ASP A 860 9.95 38.77 -1.48
C ASP A 860 9.76 39.84 -2.57
N GLU A 861 9.70 41.12 -2.19
CA GLU A 861 9.66 42.25 -3.13
C GLU A 861 10.98 42.40 -3.90
N LEU A 862 12.11 42.20 -3.20
CA LEU A 862 13.43 42.24 -3.82
C LEU A 862 13.61 41.12 -4.85
N ASP A 863 13.26 39.89 -4.49
CA ASP A 863 13.38 38.74 -5.38
C ASP A 863 12.48 38.89 -6.62
N ALA A 864 11.25 39.39 -6.44
CA ALA A 864 10.34 39.69 -7.55
C ALA A 864 10.88 40.80 -8.46
N TYR A 865 11.53 41.83 -7.89
CA TYR A 865 12.16 42.90 -8.66
C TYR A 865 13.37 42.40 -9.47
N ILE A 866 14.21 41.55 -8.87
CA ILE A 866 15.34 40.91 -9.56
C ILE A 866 14.84 39.99 -10.68
N GLU A 867 13.80 39.19 -10.42
CA GLU A 867 13.20 38.30 -11.42
C GLU A 867 12.62 39.10 -12.60
N ASP A 868 11.99 40.24 -12.34
CA ASP A 868 11.49 41.17 -13.37
C ASP A 868 12.64 41.76 -14.20
N LEU A 869 13.75 42.17 -13.57
CA LEU A 869 14.97 42.64 -14.25
C LEU A 869 15.61 41.57 -15.13
N ILE A 870 15.75 40.34 -14.63
CA ILE A 870 16.37 39.22 -15.36
C ILE A 870 15.47 38.76 -16.52
N THR A 871 14.15 38.79 -16.35
CA THR A 871 13.19 38.36 -17.38
C THR A 871 12.91 39.43 -18.45
N LYS A 872 13.13 40.71 -18.15
CA LYS A 872 12.97 41.81 -19.12
C LYS A 872 14.18 42.05 -20.03
N GLY A 873 15.37 41.59 -19.67
CA GLY A 873 16.51 41.46 -20.57
C GLY A 873 16.85 42.71 -21.40
N ASP A 874 17.01 43.87 -20.75
CA ASP A 874 17.66 45.05 -21.33
C ASP A 874 19.15 45.14 -20.92
#